data_AF-A0A4D4LCZ3-F1
#
_entry.id   AF-A0A4D4LCZ3-F1
#
_cell.length_a   1.000
_cell.length_b   1.000
_cell.length_c   1.000
_cell.angle_alpha   90.00
_cell.angle_beta   90.00
_cell.angle_gamma   90.00
#
_symmetry.space_group_name_H-M   'P 1'
#
loop_
_entity.id
_entity.type
_entity.pdbx_description
1 polymer ?
#
loop_
_entity_poly.entity_id
_entity_poly.type
_entity_poly.pdbx_seq_one_letter_code
_entity_poly.pdbx_strand_id
1 'polypeptide(L)'
;MLSVAVSRDEAVGRIEAGVWGGVEVAAVNGPGSVVVAGPAEAVERVRGVCEEQGVRARRIPVDYASHTAQVEQIRTELAEVLDGLTLAAPQGRWVPLLSTVTGQWVSPGEMDGGYWFRNLRQPVRFAEAVGALVAEGYGVFVEVSAHPVLTVGVEEVVEVAGGQAVVTGTLRRDQDTLRQVLTSLAQLHVNGVTVDWKPALGAVAADDSTAADGRAPMLDLPTYAFQRQRYWLDAPPAATDATGLGLETVEHPLLGAAVDTAGSEAVLLTGRLSLQTHPWLADHQVMGAVLVPGAALVEMAVRAGEHIGCDRLEELTLEAPLVLPEQGGVQVQVAVEEADASGFRPVSVHSRVETAETPAESVWLRNASGLLGIPQQDEQRQEVLEQWPPAGAQPMALDPDELYAGFAGRGYEYGPLFQGVRAAWRLGGAVFAEVCLPEGVDGGGFGLHPALLDAAFQALLIVGGQGSGEGLGEQVRLPFVVSGVRLGGGGAVRLRVGVRLVGVDEVAVDLADEYGRFVGVVESLRVRPVSVGQLAVVGAGRDCLFEVEWERVAAEAVRGVVVGPVVASLSGGDVVALERLAGSGVVPDVVVLTVPADADCGSGGVVGGVHRVVREVAGVLREFVMDERWAGSRLLVRTSGAVVVESGERVGSFAGAAVWGLVRSAQAEHPGRFLLVDVVDDGRDGGVGFDAGVVGGLVACGESQLVVRGGVVRCARLARVSGIGAVARRVGGWQGAGTVLITGGTGTLGGLVARHLVAEHGVEHLLLVGRRGPHAPGVAELVAELEAAGASVTVAACDVADRDAVRELLAGVPAEVPLRGVVHAAGVLDDATVEGLGWEQIERVLAPKVDAAWHLHELTRDMGLEAFVLFSSAAGVLGNAGQANYAAANTFLDALAQHRQAQGLPAVSLAWGLWAQDSGMTGHLDHEDHARLNRTGITP
;
A
#
# COMPACT_ATOMS: atom_id res chain seq x y z
N MET A 1 -41.80 57.62 -19.02
CA MET A 1 -42.65 56.84 -18.07
C MET A 1 -42.11 56.98 -16.64
N LEU A 2 -42.90 56.64 -15.61
CA LEU A 2 -42.54 56.79 -14.19
C LEU A 2 -42.91 55.53 -13.41
N SER A 3 -41.94 54.93 -12.72
CA SER A 3 -42.19 53.88 -11.72
C SER A 3 -42.53 54.52 -10.38
N VAL A 4 -43.59 54.06 -9.72
CA VAL A 4 -44.13 54.63 -8.49
C VAL A 4 -44.42 53.51 -7.49
N ALA A 5 -44.00 53.70 -6.24
CA ALA A 5 -44.17 52.74 -5.15
C ALA A 5 -45.56 52.87 -4.49
N VAL A 6 -46.62 52.52 -5.23
CA VAL A 6 -48.01 52.45 -4.74
C VAL A 6 -48.71 51.23 -5.33
N SER A 7 -49.85 50.86 -4.73
CA SER A 7 -50.72 49.81 -5.29
C SER A 7 -51.44 50.27 -6.55
N ARG A 8 -51.93 49.30 -7.35
CA ARG A 8 -52.75 49.57 -8.54
C ARG A 8 -53.99 50.39 -8.20
N ASP A 9 -54.72 50.02 -7.15
CA ASP A 9 -55.98 50.66 -6.79
C ASP A 9 -55.76 52.10 -6.33
N GLU A 10 -54.67 52.35 -5.62
CA GLU A 10 -54.27 53.71 -5.26
C GLU A 10 -53.90 54.55 -6.50
N ALA A 11 -53.12 53.99 -7.42
CA ALA A 11 -52.75 54.67 -8.65
C ALA A 11 -53.97 55.02 -9.51
N VAL A 12 -54.89 54.07 -9.70
CA VAL A 12 -56.14 54.28 -10.44
C VAL A 12 -57.00 55.34 -9.75
N GLY A 13 -57.18 55.24 -8.43
CA GLY A 13 -57.94 56.22 -7.66
C GLY A 13 -57.37 57.64 -7.77
N ARG A 14 -56.04 57.80 -7.78
CA ARG A 14 -55.38 59.09 -7.98
C ARG A 14 -55.52 59.63 -9.41
N ILE A 15 -55.55 58.75 -10.42
CA ILE A 15 -55.80 59.13 -11.82
C ILE A 15 -57.25 59.59 -11.99
N GLU A 16 -58.21 58.81 -11.48
CA GLU A 16 -59.65 59.12 -11.57
C GLU A 16 -60.03 60.38 -10.80
N ALA A 17 -59.40 60.63 -9.65
CA ALA A 17 -59.55 61.85 -8.88
C ALA A 17 -58.89 63.09 -9.55
N GLY A 18 -58.21 62.91 -10.68
CA GLY A 18 -57.53 63.99 -11.42
C GLY A 18 -56.20 64.44 -10.80
N VAL A 19 -55.80 63.87 -9.66
CA VAL A 19 -54.53 64.16 -8.97
C VAL A 19 -53.35 63.75 -9.85
N TRP A 20 -53.46 62.61 -10.54
CA TRP A 20 -52.51 62.13 -11.55
C TRP A 20 -53.09 62.28 -12.96
N GLY A 21 -53.47 63.52 -13.32
CA GLY A 21 -54.13 63.81 -14.59
C GLY A 21 -53.23 63.64 -15.82
N GLY A 22 -53.73 62.92 -16.82
CA GLY A 22 -53.10 62.76 -18.15
C GLY A 22 -52.09 61.61 -18.24
N VAL A 23 -52.01 60.74 -17.24
CA VAL A 23 -51.27 59.49 -17.30
C VAL A 23 -52.21 58.28 -17.21
N GLU A 24 -51.80 57.15 -17.77
CA GLU A 24 -52.45 55.85 -17.64
C GLU A 24 -51.52 54.89 -16.87
N VAL A 25 -52.08 53.88 -16.21
CA VAL A 25 -51.28 52.77 -15.66
C VAL A 25 -50.78 51.92 -16.82
N ALA A 26 -49.47 51.92 -17.02
CA ALA A 26 -48.79 51.20 -18.09
C ALA A 26 -48.35 49.79 -17.67
N ALA A 27 -47.97 49.59 -16.41
CA ALA A 27 -47.61 48.27 -15.89
C ALA A 27 -47.90 48.15 -14.39
N VAL A 28 -48.22 46.93 -13.95
CA VAL A 28 -48.35 46.57 -12.54
C VAL A 28 -47.27 45.54 -12.23
N ASN A 29 -46.15 45.99 -11.66
CA ASN A 29 -44.96 45.17 -11.45
C ASN A 29 -45.00 44.38 -10.13
N GLY A 30 -45.78 44.83 -9.15
CA GLY A 30 -45.98 44.16 -7.87
C GLY A 30 -47.13 44.78 -7.08
N PRO A 31 -47.49 44.24 -5.90
CA PRO A 31 -48.57 44.74 -5.04
C PRO A 31 -48.37 46.21 -4.62
N GLY A 32 -47.12 46.65 -4.45
CA GLY A 32 -46.76 48.03 -4.11
C GLY A 32 -46.00 48.78 -5.20
N SER A 33 -46.01 48.30 -6.45
CA SER A 33 -45.17 48.86 -7.52
C SER A 33 -45.90 48.92 -8.87
N VAL A 34 -46.09 50.13 -9.38
CA VAL A 34 -46.73 50.39 -10.68
C VAL A 34 -45.87 51.30 -11.56
N VAL A 35 -46.11 51.25 -12.87
CA VAL A 35 -45.57 52.20 -13.83
C VAL A 35 -46.71 52.98 -14.44
N VAL A 36 -46.62 54.31 -14.41
CA VAL A 36 -47.52 55.20 -15.13
C VAL A 36 -46.84 55.83 -16.33
N ALA A 37 -47.60 56.06 -17.39
CA ALA A 37 -47.10 56.61 -18.65
C ALA A 37 -48.09 57.61 -19.25
N GLY A 38 -47.57 58.56 -20.02
CA GLY A 38 -48.33 59.63 -20.64
C GLY A 38 -47.40 60.70 -21.19
N PRO A 39 -47.91 61.88 -21.59
CA PRO A 39 -47.10 63.01 -22.03
C PRO A 39 -46.05 63.41 -21.00
N ALA A 40 -44.89 63.88 -21.45
CA ALA A 40 -43.75 64.21 -20.58
C ALA A 40 -44.14 65.18 -19.45
N GLU A 41 -44.94 66.21 -19.75
CA GLU A 41 -45.40 67.17 -18.74
C GLU A 41 -46.31 66.53 -17.68
N ALA A 42 -47.15 65.57 -18.06
CA ALA A 42 -48.03 64.87 -17.13
C ALA A 42 -47.23 63.97 -16.18
N VAL A 43 -46.23 63.27 -16.72
CA VAL A 43 -45.31 62.43 -15.93
C VAL A 43 -44.51 63.27 -14.92
N GLU A 44 -44.02 64.44 -15.33
CA GLU A 44 -43.28 65.35 -14.42
C GLU A 44 -44.16 65.91 -13.31
N ARG A 45 -45.43 66.25 -13.60
CA ARG A 45 -46.40 66.65 -12.57
C ARG A 45 -46.64 65.54 -11.56
N VAL A 46 -46.86 64.31 -12.02
CA VAL A 46 -47.06 63.15 -11.12
C VAL A 46 -45.82 62.93 -10.25
N ARG A 47 -44.60 63.08 -10.80
CA ARG A 47 -43.37 62.98 -10.00
C ARG A 47 -43.34 64.03 -8.89
N GLY A 48 -43.64 65.30 -9.19
CA GLY A 48 -43.69 66.37 -8.19
C GLY A 48 -44.70 66.08 -7.07
N VAL A 49 -45.90 65.61 -7.42
CA VAL A 49 -46.92 65.20 -6.43
C VAL A 49 -46.41 64.05 -5.55
N CYS A 50 -45.71 63.06 -6.12
CA CYS A 50 -45.14 61.96 -5.34
C CYS A 50 -44.04 62.44 -4.39
N GLU A 51 -43.16 63.35 -4.85
CA GLU A 51 -42.09 63.95 -4.04
C GLU A 51 -42.66 64.72 -2.84
N GLU A 52 -43.71 65.53 -3.04
CA GLU A 52 -44.40 66.26 -1.96
C GLU A 52 -45.04 65.33 -0.92
N GLN A 53 -45.50 64.16 -1.35
CA GLN A 53 -46.20 63.19 -0.51
C GLN A 53 -45.27 62.11 0.08
N GLY A 54 -43.96 62.21 -0.17
CA GLY A 54 -42.98 61.21 0.29
C GLY A 54 -43.12 59.84 -0.37
N VAL A 55 -43.82 59.75 -1.51
CA VAL A 55 -43.95 58.52 -2.30
C VAL A 55 -42.75 58.39 -3.24
N ARG A 56 -42.08 57.23 -3.21
CA ARG A 56 -40.93 56.98 -4.09
C ARG A 56 -41.38 56.90 -5.55
N ALA A 57 -40.84 57.79 -6.38
CA ALA A 57 -41.08 57.80 -7.82
C ALA A 57 -39.76 57.93 -8.60
N ARG A 58 -39.56 57.08 -9.62
CA ARG A 58 -38.35 57.05 -10.44
C ARG A 58 -38.68 57.14 -11.92
N ARG A 59 -38.03 58.07 -12.63
CA ARG A 59 -38.18 58.21 -14.08
C ARG A 59 -37.53 57.03 -14.80
N ILE A 60 -38.26 56.46 -15.75
CA ILE A 60 -37.77 55.43 -16.67
C ILE A 60 -37.28 56.15 -17.94
N PRO A 61 -36.03 55.94 -18.38
CA PRO A 61 -35.41 56.66 -19.49
C PRO A 61 -35.90 56.13 -20.84
N VAL A 62 -37.16 56.44 -21.17
CA VAL A 62 -37.79 56.19 -22.47
C VAL A 62 -38.46 57.47 -22.94
N ASP A 63 -38.44 57.68 -24.25
CA ASP A 63 -38.95 58.87 -24.96
C ASP A 63 -40.37 58.68 -25.53
N TYR A 64 -41.00 57.52 -25.30
CA TYR A 64 -42.38 57.24 -25.66
C TYR A 64 -43.21 56.71 -24.48
N ALA A 65 -44.54 56.76 -24.60
CA ALA A 65 -45.49 56.26 -23.59
C ALA A 65 -46.16 54.96 -24.05
N SER A 66 -45.43 53.84 -24.01
CA SER A 66 -46.02 52.52 -24.25
C SER A 66 -47.10 52.18 -23.23
N HIS A 67 -47.97 51.27 -23.61
CA HIS A 67 -49.10 50.76 -22.82
C HIS A 67 -50.18 51.82 -22.53
N THR A 68 -50.25 52.86 -23.37
CA THR A 68 -51.23 53.96 -23.29
C THR A 68 -51.93 54.21 -24.61
N ALA A 69 -52.97 55.05 -24.62
CA ALA A 69 -53.67 55.46 -25.84
C ALA A 69 -52.78 56.09 -26.91
N GLN A 70 -51.57 56.58 -26.57
CA GLN A 70 -50.64 57.13 -27.56
C GLN A 70 -50.20 56.10 -28.61
N VAL A 71 -50.15 54.81 -28.24
CA VAL A 71 -49.77 53.71 -29.15
C VAL A 71 -50.80 53.53 -30.27
N GLU A 72 -52.04 54.00 -30.09
CA GLU A 72 -53.06 53.94 -31.14
C GLU A 72 -52.68 54.73 -32.41
N GLN A 73 -51.84 55.76 -32.27
CA GLN A 73 -51.40 56.60 -33.39
C GLN A 73 -50.60 55.82 -34.44
N ILE A 74 -49.90 54.78 -33.99
CA ILE A 74 -49.04 53.93 -34.83
C ILE A 74 -49.69 52.57 -35.13
N ARG A 75 -51.00 52.41 -34.87
CA ARG A 75 -51.71 51.13 -35.06
C ARG A 75 -51.59 50.61 -36.49
N THR A 76 -51.85 51.47 -37.49
CA THR A 76 -51.81 51.07 -38.90
C THR A 76 -50.40 50.69 -39.33
N GLU A 77 -49.40 51.50 -38.97
CA GLU A 77 -47.99 51.25 -39.28
C GLU A 77 -47.49 49.95 -38.64
N LEU A 78 -47.84 49.69 -37.37
CA LEU A 78 -47.50 48.44 -36.71
C LEU A 78 -48.21 47.23 -37.33
N ALA A 79 -49.48 47.38 -37.72
CA ALA A 79 -50.22 46.30 -38.37
C ALA A 79 -49.59 45.89 -39.71
N GLU A 80 -49.09 46.86 -40.48
CA GLU A 80 -48.37 46.60 -41.73
C GLU A 80 -47.00 45.97 -41.48
N VAL A 81 -46.22 46.47 -40.52
CA VAL A 81 -44.87 45.94 -40.22
C VAL A 81 -44.92 44.54 -39.63
N LEU A 82 -45.95 44.22 -38.86
CA LEU A 82 -46.11 42.93 -38.19
C LEU A 82 -46.92 41.92 -39.01
N ASP A 83 -47.34 42.29 -40.23
CA ASP A 83 -48.08 41.39 -41.11
C ASP A 83 -47.25 40.15 -41.48
N GLY A 84 -47.88 38.97 -41.45
CA GLY A 84 -47.21 37.69 -41.69
C GLY A 84 -46.35 37.15 -40.52
N LEU A 85 -46.21 37.87 -39.40
CA LEU A 85 -45.59 37.32 -38.20
C LEU A 85 -46.54 36.34 -37.51
N THR A 86 -46.20 35.05 -37.55
CA THR A 86 -46.88 34.03 -36.76
C THR A 86 -45.82 33.20 -36.02
N LEU A 87 -45.91 33.17 -34.70
CA LEU A 87 -45.02 32.37 -33.86
C LEU A 87 -45.55 30.92 -33.82
N ALA A 88 -45.14 30.13 -34.82
CA ALA A 88 -45.39 28.70 -34.84
C ALA A 88 -44.35 27.96 -33.98
N ALA A 89 -44.72 26.80 -33.40
CA ALA A 89 -43.77 25.95 -32.67
C ALA A 89 -42.82 25.26 -33.67
N PRO A 90 -41.55 25.68 -33.81
CA PRO A 90 -40.64 25.05 -34.74
C PRO A 90 -40.35 23.64 -34.21
N GLN A 91 -40.57 22.62 -35.04
CA GLN A 91 -40.24 21.22 -34.74
C GLN A 91 -40.90 20.65 -33.46
N GLY A 92 -42.07 21.17 -33.06
CA GLY A 92 -42.83 20.66 -31.91
C GLY A 92 -42.28 21.06 -30.53
N ARG A 93 -41.31 21.99 -30.46
CA ARG A 93 -40.79 22.54 -29.20
C ARG A 93 -41.50 23.86 -28.89
N TRP A 94 -42.33 23.88 -27.86
CA TRP A 94 -43.02 25.06 -27.35
C TRP A 94 -42.70 25.23 -25.87
N VAL A 95 -42.29 26.44 -25.48
CA VAL A 95 -42.15 26.82 -24.07
C VAL A 95 -43.49 27.43 -23.65
N PRO A 96 -44.18 26.84 -22.64
CA PRO A 96 -45.43 27.42 -22.14
C PRO A 96 -45.25 28.88 -21.75
N LEU A 97 -46.14 29.75 -22.23
CA LEU A 97 -46.09 31.19 -22.00
C LEU A 97 -47.42 31.67 -21.42
N LEU A 98 -47.36 32.27 -20.22
CA LEU A 98 -48.49 32.95 -19.62
C LEU A 98 -48.44 34.44 -20.00
N SER A 99 -49.44 34.92 -20.75
CA SER A 99 -49.44 36.27 -21.28
C SER A 99 -49.73 37.31 -20.19
N THR A 100 -48.90 38.33 -20.08
CA THR A 100 -49.17 39.53 -19.25
C THR A 100 -50.16 40.50 -19.89
N VAL A 101 -50.61 40.22 -21.13
CA VAL A 101 -51.63 41.00 -21.84
C VAL A 101 -53.01 40.45 -21.52
N THR A 102 -53.20 39.13 -21.73
CA THR A 102 -54.49 38.47 -21.55
C THR A 102 -54.66 37.87 -20.15
N GLY A 103 -53.57 37.58 -19.44
CA GLY A 103 -53.59 36.85 -18.17
C GLY A 103 -53.90 35.36 -18.34
N GLN A 104 -53.67 34.80 -19.53
CA GLN A 104 -53.99 33.41 -19.88
C GLN A 104 -52.79 32.73 -20.56
N TRP A 105 -52.77 31.39 -20.51
CA TRP A 105 -51.79 30.58 -21.21
C TRP A 105 -51.97 30.70 -22.73
N VAL A 106 -50.85 30.84 -23.45
CA VAL A 106 -50.84 31.08 -24.89
C VAL A 106 -50.59 29.79 -25.65
N SER A 107 -51.45 29.52 -26.65
CA SER A 107 -51.26 28.40 -27.58
C SER A 107 -50.34 28.79 -28.76
N PRO A 108 -49.61 27.84 -29.36
CA PRO A 108 -48.85 28.10 -30.59
C PRO A 108 -49.73 28.73 -31.69
N GLY A 109 -49.25 29.82 -32.29
CA GLY A 109 -49.98 30.56 -33.34
C GLY A 109 -50.92 31.67 -32.87
N GLU A 110 -51.17 31.82 -31.56
CA GLU A 110 -52.04 32.91 -31.03
C GLU A 110 -51.34 34.29 -30.96
N MET A 111 -50.01 34.32 -31.10
CA MET A 111 -49.19 35.54 -31.05
C MET A 111 -49.00 36.15 -32.45
N ASP A 112 -50.08 36.65 -33.03
CA ASP A 112 -50.09 37.36 -34.31
C ASP A 112 -49.69 38.85 -34.19
N GLY A 113 -49.61 39.57 -35.30
CA GLY A 113 -49.35 41.01 -35.28
C GLY A 113 -50.34 41.81 -34.41
N GLY A 114 -51.60 41.34 -34.31
CA GLY A 114 -52.60 41.92 -33.43
C GLY A 114 -52.29 41.74 -31.95
N TYR A 115 -51.75 40.59 -31.54
CA TYR A 115 -51.26 40.32 -30.19
C TYR A 115 -50.12 41.28 -29.83
N TRP A 116 -49.14 41.45 -30.71
CA TRP A 116 -47.99 42.33 -30.47
C TRP A 116 -48.39 43.81 -30.39
N PHE A 117 -49.35 44.24 -31.23
CA PHE A 117 -49.96 45.56 -31.07
C PHE A 117 -50.63 45.71 -29.70
N ARG A 118 -51.45 44.73 -29.27
CA ARG A 118 -52.08 44.75 -27.95
C ARG A 118 -51.05 44.73 -26.83
N ASN A 119 -49.95 44.01 -26.97
CA ASN A 119 -48.87 43.98 -25.99
C ASN A 119 -48.24 45.36 -25.79
N LEU A 120 -47.98 46.09 -26.87
CA LEU A 120 -47.45 47.46 -26.78
C LEU A 120 -48.52 48.46 -26.30
N ARG A 121 -49.80 48.23 -26.61
CA ARG A 121 -50.91 49.16 -26.32
C ARG A 121 -51.53 49.00 -24.94
N GLN A 122 -51.72 47.77 -24.46
CA GLN A 122 -52.46 47.49 -23.22
C GLN A 122 -51.54 47.50 -22.00
N PRO A 123 -52.08 47.79 -20.79
CA PRO A 123 -51.32 47.70 -19.55
C PRO A 123 -50.73 46.31 -19.31
N VAL A 124 -49.49 46.26 -18.85
CA VAL A 124 -48.81 45.00 -18.52
C VAL A 124 -49.28 44.49 -17.16
N ARG A 125 -49.96 43.34 -17.14
CA ARG A 125 -50.49 42.67 -15.94
C ARG A 125 -49.47 41.70 -15.34
N PHE A 126 -48.26 42.20 -15.05
CA PHE A 126 -47.14 41.36 -14.61
C PHE A 126 -47.39 40.71 -13.25
N ALA A 127 -47.78 41.49 -12.23
CA ALA A 127 -48.06 40.96 -10.89
C ALA A 127 -49.18 39.90 -10.89
N GLU A 128 -50.20 40.09 -11.72
CA GLU A 128 -51.29 39.13 -11.87
C GLU A 128 -50.82 37.83 -12.52
N ALA A 129 -50.00 37.91 -13.57
CA ALA A 129 -49.44 36.73 -14.23
C ALA A 129 -48.51 35.95 -13.27
N VAL A 130 -47.66 36.64 -12.52
CA VAL A 130 -46.81 36.01 -11.50
C VAL A 130 -47.67 35.37 -10.41
N GLY A 131 -48.72 36.05 -9.93
CA GLY A 131 -49.64 35.51 -8.94
C GLY A 131 -50.35 34.23 -9.41
N ALA A 132 -50.75 34.17 -10.69
CA ALA A 132 -51.32 32.97 -11.29
C ALA A 132 -50.31 31.82 -11.34
N LEU A 133 -49.05 32.08 -11.70
CA LEU A 133 -47.98 31.07 -11.67
C LEU A 133 -47.72 30.57 -10.24
N VAL A 134 -47.68 31.45 -9.25
CA VAL A 134 -47.53 31.06 -7.84
C VAL A 134 -48.70 30.17 -7.40
N ALA A 135 -49.93 30.52 -7.78
CA ALA A 135 -51.12 29.72 -7.46
C ALA A 135 -51.12 28.34 -8.13
N GLU A 136 -50.51 28.20 -9.31
CA GLU A 136 -50.30 26.92 -9.98
C GLU A 136 -49.11 26.11 -9.42
N GLY A 137 -48.38 26.66 -8.44
CA GLY A 137 -47.30 25.97 -7.72
C GLY A 137 -45.89 26.21 -8.29
N TYR A 138 -45.72 27.18 -9.18
CA TYR A 138 -44.39 27.56 -9.67
C TYR A 138 -43.60 28.29 -8.57
N GLY A 139 -42.43 27.75 -8.20
CA GLY A 139 -41.60 28.25 -7.09
C GLY A 139 -40.22 28.79 -7.49
N VAL A 140 -39.93 28.95 -8.78
CA VAL A 140 -38.64 29.45 -9.28
C VAL A 140 -38.87 30.48 -10.38
N PHE A 141 -38.31 31.67 -10.21
CA PHE A 141 -38.43 32.79 -11.15
C PHE A 141 -37.05 33.32 -11.51
N VAL A 142 -36.75 33.34 -12.81
CA VAL A 142 -35.49 33.87 -13.34
C VAL A 142 -35.78 35.09 -14.21
N GLU A 143 -35.32 36.26 -13.79
CA GLU A 143 -35.43 37.49 -14.57
C GLU A 143 -34.33 37.52 -15.63
N VAL A 144 -34.71 37.26 -16.89
CA VAL A 144 -33.81 37.36 -18.05
C VAL A 144 -33.73 38.82 -18.48
N SER A 145 -32.76 39.55 -17.93
CA SER A 145 -32.56 40.97 -18.21
C SER A 145 -31.08 41.36 -18.08
N ALA A 146 -30.73 42.54 -18.61
CA ALA A 146 -29.38 43.13 -18.49
C ALA A 146 -29.09 43.64 -17.06
N HIS A 147 -30.12 43.81 -16.23
CA HIS A 147 -30.05 44.20 -14.84
C HIS A 147 -31.39 43.90 -14.16
N PRO A 148 -31.43 43.22 -13.00
CA PRO A 148 -32.67 42.88 -12.33
C PRO A 148 -33.44 44.13 -11.90
N VAL A 149 -34.68 44.25 -12.36
CA VAL A 149 -35.60 45.34 -11.98
C VAL A 149 -36.98 44.84 -11.54
N LEU A 150 -37.29 43.56 -11.77
CA LEU A 150 -38.58 42.94 -11.45
C LEU A 150 -38.50 41.94 -10.31
N THR A 151 -37.31 41.47 -9.92
CA THR A 151 -37.13 40.48 -8.82
C THR A 151 -37.87 40.88 -7.55
N VAL A 152 -37.78 42.14 -7.12
CA VAL A 152 -38.48 42.65 -5.93
C VAL A 152 -40.00 42.54 -6.08
N GLY A 153 -40.54 42.86 -7.26
CA GLY A 153 -41.98 42.75 -7.51
C GLY A 153 -42.47 41.31 -7.48
N VAL A 154 -41.65 40.36 -7.96
CA VAL A 154 -41.94 38.93 -7.87
C VAL A 154 -41.92 38.46 -6.42
N GLU A 155 -40.91 38.85 -5.64
CA GLU A 155 -40.79 38.52 -4.22
C GLU A 155 -42.00 39.02 -3.42
N GLU A 156 -42.44 40.27 -3.64
CA GLU A 156 -43.63 40.83 -3.00
C GLU A 156 -44.91 40.04 -3.36
N VAL A 157 -45.08 39.63 -4.61
CA VAL A 157 -46.24 38.80 -5.02
C VAL A 157 -46.22 37.45 -4.31
N VAL A 158 -45.05 36.81 -4.23
CA VAL A 158 -44.88 35.51 -3.55
C VAL A 158 -45.17 35.63 -2.06
N GLU A 159 -44.67 36.69 -1.41
CA GLU A 159 -44.90 36.98 0.01
C GLU A 159 -46.40 37.18 0.30
N VAL A 160 -47.10 37.99 -0.52
CA VAL A 160 -48.55 38.19 -0.39
C VAL A 160 -49.34 36.89 -0.57
N ALA A 161 -48.87 36.00 -1.43
CA ALA A 161 -49.47 34.67 -1.61
C ALA A 161 -49.13 33.68 -0.47
N GLY A 162 -48.29 34.05 0.49
CA GLY A 162 -47.86 33.19 1.60
C GLY A 162 -46.91 32.06 1.19
N GLY A 163 -46.26 32.19 0.03
CA GLY A 163 -45.36 31.18 -0.53
C GLY A 163 -43.88 31.46 -0.25
N GLN A 164 -43.02 30.51 -0.65
CA GLN A 164 -41.58 30.71 -0.77
C GLN A 164 -41.18 30.39 -2.21
N ALA A 165 -40.37 31.26 -2.83
CA ALA A 165 -39.88 31.06 -4.18
C ALA A 165 -38.41 31.48 -4.30
N VAL A 166 -37.69 30.83 -5.21
CA VAL A 166 -36.33 31.20 -5.59
C VAL A 166 -36.42 32.25 -6.69
N VAL A 167 -35.98 33.47 -6.42
CA VAL A 167 -35.97 34.58 -7.38
C VAL A 167 -34.53 35.00 -7.65
N THR A 168 -34.14 35.05 -8.93
CA THR A 168 -32.81 35.52 -9.34
C THR A 168 -32.88 36.26 -10.67
N GLY A 169 -31.85 37.04 -11.00
CA GLY A 169 -31.71 37.72 -12.30
C GLY A 169 -30.51 37.18 -13.07
N THR A 170 -30.46 37.38 -14.39
CA THR A 170 -29.39 36.81 -15.22
C THR A 170 -28.12 37.65 -15.29
N LEU A 171 -28.25 38.98 -15.39
CA LEU A 171 -27.14 39.91 -15.56
C LEU A 171 -27.26 41.11 -14.63
N ARG A 172 -26.14 41.78 -14.37
CA ARG A 172 -26.09 42.98 -13.54
C ARG A 172 -25.21 44.01 -14.24
N ARG A 173 -25.68 45.26 -14.29
CA ARG A 173 -24.92 46.37 -14.83
C ARG A 173 -23.56 46.50 -14.14
N ASP A 174 -22.55 46.88 -14.92
CA ASP A 174 -21.17 47.11 -14.45
C ASP A 174 -20.52 45.87 -13.81
N GLN A 175 -20.94 44.67 -14.22
CA GLN A 175 -20.37 43.39 -13.80
C GLN A 175 -19.95 42.54 -15.02
N ASP A 176 -19.02 41.61 -14.80
CA ASP A 176 -18.63 40.63 -15.81
C ASP A 176 -19.82 39.74 -16.20
N THR A 177 -20.13 39.72 -17.50
CA THR A 177 -21.35 39.07 -18.02
C THR A 177 -21.34 37.56 -17.79
N LEU A 178 -20.24 36.88 -18.10
CA LEU A 178 -20.15 35.42 -17.97
C LEU A 178 -20.16 34.99 -16.51
N ARG A 179 -19.37 35.64 -15.67
CA ARG A 179 -19.33 35.39 -14.22
C ARG A 179 -20.69 35.62 -13.59
N GLN A 180 -21.43 36.66 -13.99
CA GLN A 180 -22.74 36.92 -13.43
C GLN A 180 -23.76 35.84 -13.81
N VAL A 181 -23.75 35.36 -15.06
CA VAL A 181 -24.60 34.24 -15.49
C VAL A 181 -24.27 32.98 -14.69
N LEU A 182 -22.98 32.62 -14.56
CA LEU A 182 -22.55 31.46 -13.79
C LEU A 182 -22.90 31.58 -12.30
N THR A 183 -22.76 32.77 -11.72
CA THR A 183 -23.18 33.05 -10.34
C THR A 183 -24.69 32.84 -10.16
N SER A 184 -25.49 33.28 -11.13
CA SER A 184 -26.95 33.16 -11.08
C SER A 184 -27.40 31.70 -11.24
N LEU A 185 -26.73 30.92 -12.10
CA LEU A 185 -26.90 29.47 -12.21
C LEU A 185 -26.48 28.75 -10.91
N ALA A 186 -25.38 29.18 -10.29
CA ALA A 186 -24.94 28.62 -9.01
C ALA A 186 -25.95 28.93 -7.90
N GLN A 187 -26.54 30.14 -7.89
CA GLN A 187 -27.60 30.50 -6.96
C GLN A 187 -28.83 29.59 -7.12
N LEU A 188 -29.23 29.27 -8.34
CA LEU A 188 -30.30 28.30 -8.59
C LEU A 188 -29.92 26.91 -8.03
N HIS A 189 -28.70 26.45 -8.32
CA HIS A 189 -28.21 25.14 -7.88
C HIS A 189 -28.19 24.99 -6.35
N VAL A 190 -27.65 25.98 -5.62
CA VAL A 190 -27.58 25.92 -4.14
C VAL A 190 -28.96 26.04 -3.48
N ASN A 191 -29.95 26.61 -4.18
CA ASN A 191 -31.35 26.64 -3.75
C ASN A 191 -32.15 25.40 -4.21
N GLY A 192 -31.47 24.34 -4.66
CA GLY A 192 -32.09 23.05 -4.98
C GLY A 192 -32.66 22.93 -6.40
N VAL A 193 -32.44 23.92 -7.27
CA VAL A 193 -32.84 23.83 -8.68
C VAL A 193 -31.84 22.97 -9.44
N THR A 194 -32.34 21.99 -10.19
CA THR A 194 -31.49 21.16 -11.06
C THR A 194 -31.00 22.00 -12.23
N VAL A 195 -29.69 22.23 -12.31
CA VAL A 195 -29.02 22.98 -13.37
C VAL A 195 -28.18 21.99 -14.20
N ASP A 196 -28.38 21.98 -15.51
CA ASP A 196 -27.49 21.28 -16.43
C ASP A 196 -26.25 22.13 -16.69
N TRP A 197 -25.12 21.71 -16.11
CA TRP A 197 -23.84 22.39 -16.23
C TRP A 197 -23.09 22.03 -17.53
N LYS A 198 -23.53 21.00 -18.27
CA LYS A 198 -22.82 20.52 -19.47
C LYS A 198 -22.63 21.60 -20.55
N PRO A 199 -23.62 22.46 -20.87
CA PRO A 199 -23.42 23.52 -21.87
C PRO A 199 -22.40 24.59 -21.42
N ALA A 200 -22.28 24.82 -20.12
CA ALA A 200 -21.37 25.83 -19.55
C ALA A 200 -19.92 25.31 -19.42
N LEU A 201 -19.77 24.01 -19.17
CA LEU A 201 -18.47 23.33 -19.04
C LEU A 201 -17.90 22.86 -20.39
N GLY A 202 -18.69 22.98 -21.46
CA GLY A 202 -18.38 22.45 -22.79
C GLY A 202 -18.71 20.95 -22.88
N ALA A 203 -19.20 20.52 -24.05
CA ALA A 203 -19.13 19.11 -24.40
C ALA A 203 -17.64 18.78 -24.58
N VAL A 204 -17.00 18.21 -23.56
CA VAL A 204 -15.68 17.61 -23.73
C VAL A 204 -15.82 16.55 -24.81
N ALA A 205 -15.10 16.75 -25.91
CA ALA A 205 -15.10 15.85 -27.05
C ALA A 205 -14.82 14.43 -26.57
N ALA A 206 -15.65 13.50 -27.02
CA ALA A 206 -15.54 12.07 -26.76
C ALA A 206 -14.37 11.45 -27.56
N ASP A 207 -13.14 11.89 -27.27
CA ASP A 207 -11.91 11.32 -27.83
C ASP A 207 -10.99 10.69 -26.75
N ASP A 208 -11.47 10.58 -25.50
CA ASP A 208 -10.81 9.82 -24.44
C ASP A 208 -11.74 8.69 -23.97
N SER A 209 -11.40 7.45 -24.36
CA SER A 209 -12.17 6.24 -24.06
C SER A 209 -11.89 5.67 -22.65
N THR A 210 -11.43 6.49 -21.71
CA THR A 210 -11.25 6.08 -20.30
C THR A 210 -12.53 6.23 -19.46
N ALA A 211 -13.61 6.77 -20.02
CA ALA A 211 -14.94 6.72 -19.42
C ALA A 211 -15.88 5.93 -20.32
N ALA A 212 -16.21 4.69 -19.92
CA ALA A 212 -17.26 3.87 -20.56
C ALA A 212 -18.63 4.58 -20.63
N ASP A 213 -18.79 5.73 -19.94
CA ASP A 213 -20.03 6.47 -19.79
C ASP A 213 -19.99 7.92 -20.35
N GLY A 214 -18.96 8.32 -21.11
CA GLY A 214 -18.92 9.62 -21.80
C GLY A 214 -18.94 10.85 -20.89
N ARG A 215 -18.30 10.77 -19.72
CA ARG A 215 -18.17 11.89 -18.76
C ARG A 215 -16.75 12.47 -18.79
N ALA A 216 -16.64 13.80 -18.74
CA ALA A 216 -15.38 14.51 -18.60
C ALA A 216 -14.60 14.02 -17.36
N PRO A 217 -13.24 14.03 -17.37
CA PRO A 217 -12.45 13.62 -16.21
C PRO A 217 -12.78 14.52 -15.03
N MET A 218 -13.54 13.96 -14.08
CA MET A 218 -13.82 14.63 -12.82
C MET A 218 -12.55 14.57 -11.97
N LEU A 219 -12.02 15.73 -11.60
CA LEU A 219 -10.97 15.81 -10.59
C LEU A 219 -11.55 15.32 -9.25
N ASP A 220 -10.85 14.40 -8.60
CA ASP A 220 -11.20 14.00 -7.23
C ASP A 220 -10.97 15.20 -6.31
N LEU A 221 -12.07 15.75 -5.82
CA LEU A 221 -12.08 16.77 -4.78
C LEU A 221 -12.29 16.09 -3.42
N PRO A 222 -11.86 16.72 -2.31
CA PRO A 222 -12.19 16.26 -0.98
C PRO A 222 -13.69 15.95 -0.88
N THR A 223 -14.01 14.75 -0.39
CA THR A 223 -15.40 14.28 -0.30
C THR A 223 -16.18 15.09 0.73
N TYR A 224 -17.50 14.84 0.83
CA TYR A 224 -18.39 15.51 1.78
C TYR A 224 -17.73 15.64 3.16
N ALA A 225 -17.61 16.88 3.65
CA ALA A 225 -17.06 17.16 4.96
C ALA A 225 -18.07 16.70 6.02
N PHE A 226 -18.12 15.39 6.27
CA PHE A 226 -18.98 14.80 7.29
C PHE A 226 -18.80 15.59 8.58
N GLN A 227 -19.91 16.06 9.15
CA GLN A 227 -19.91 16.57 10.50
C GLN A 227 -19.61 15.36 11.40
N ARG A 228 -18.32 15.17 11.71
CA ARG A 228 -17.75 13.99 12.41
C ARG A 228 -18.16 13.96 13.89
N GLN A 229 -19.44 14.13 14.16
CA GLN A 229 -20.04 13.90 15.46
C GLN A 229 -20.15 12.39 15.67
N ARG A 230 -19.62 11.95 16.80
CA ARG A 230 -19.61 10.55 17.21
C ARG A 230 -21.01 10.15 17.64
N TYR A 231 -21.81 9.66 16.69
CA TYR A 231 -23.14 9.08 16.94
C TYR A 231 -23.04 7.56 17.06
N TRP A 232 -22.17 7.11 17.95
CA TRP A 232 -22.08 5.71 18.35
C TRP A 232 -22.94 5.51 19.59
N LEU A 233 -23.66 4.40 19.68
CA LEU A 233 -24.02 3.89 20.98
C LEU A 233 -22.70 3.51 21.63
N ASP A 234 -22.15 4.36 22.49
CA ASP A 234 -21.04 4.01 23.39
C ASP A 234 -21.57 3.02 24.45
N ALA A 235 -22.13 1.90 23.99
CA ALA A 235 -22.02 0.66 24.72
C ALA A 235 -20.57 0.22 24.50
N PRO A 236 -19.77 -0.04 25.56
CA PRO A 236 -18.55 -0.81 25.36
C PRO A 236 -18.96 -2.03 24.52
N PRO A 237 -18.21 -2.40 23.47
CA PRO A 237 -18.48 -3.65 22.77
C PRO A 237 -18.58 -4.69 23.87
N ALA A 238 -19.73 -5.33 24.01
CA ALA A 238 -19.86 -6.43 24.94
C ALA A 238 -18.84 -7.46 24.46
N ALA A 239 -17.65 -7.45 25.07
CA ALA A 239 -17.11 -8.69 25.57
C ALA A 239 -18.33 -9.39 26.16
N THR A 240 -18.70 -10.54 25.60
CA THR A 240 -19.53 -11.47 26.34
C THR A 240 -19.04 -11.40 27.77
N ASP A 241 -19.88 -10.88 28.67
CA ASP A 241 -19.55 -10.72 30.07
C ASP A 241 -18.89 -12.04 30.48
N ALA A 242 -17.63 -12.00 30.93
CA ALA A 242 -16.86 -13.22 31.20
C ALA A 242 -17.68 -14.14 32.12
N THR A 243 -18.46 -13.53 33.02
CA THR A 243 -19.42 -14.21 33.90
C THR A 243 -20.54 -14.93 33.15
N GLY A 244 -21.02 -14.41 32.02
CA GLY A 244 -22.00 -15.04 31.13
C GLY A 244 -21.46 -16.28 30.41
N LEU A 245 -20.13 -16.43 30.32
CA LEU A 245 -19.44 -17.64 29.87
C LEU A 245 -18.98 -18.53 31.05
N GLY A 246 -19.32 -18.16 32.28
CA GLY A 246 -18.88 -18.87 33.49
C GLY A 246 -17.42 -18.64 33.88
N LEU A 247 -16.78 -17.61 33.32
CA LEU A 247 -15.39 -17.22 33.59
C LEU A 247 -15.34 -16.07 34.61
N GLU A 248 -14.21 -15.91 35.29
CA GLU A 248 -13.97 -14.77 36.17
C GLU A 248 -13.55 -13.54 35.34
N THR A 249 -14.13 -12.38 35.63
CA THR A 249 -13.75 -11.12 34.98
C THR A 249 -12.46 -10.59 35.59
N VAL A 250 -11.48 -10.28 34.74
CA VAL A 250 -10.23 -9.64 35.16
C VAL A 250 -10.30 -8.15 34.82
N GLU A 251 -10.21 -7.29 35.83
CA GLU A 251 -10.03 -5.85 35.62
C GLU A 251 -8.57 -5.58 35.23
N HIS A 252 -8.27 -5.70 33.93
CA HIS A 252 -6.96 -5.36 33.35
C HIS A 252 -7.11 -4.94 31.87
N PRO A 253 -6.45 -3.88 31.39
CA PRO A 253 -6.67 -3.41 30.01
C PRO A 253 -6.22 -4.38 28.91
N LEU A 254 -5.29 -5.30 29.18
CA LEU A 254 -4.82 -6.30 28.20
C LEU A 254 -5.42 -7.71 28.40
N LEU A 255 -6.02 -7.99 29.57
CA LEU A 255 -6.53 -9.32 29.95
C LEU A 255 -7.96 -9.16 30.47
N GLY A 256 -8.92 -9.85 29.85
CA GLY A 256 -10.35 -9.65 30.14
C GLY A 256 -11.00 -10.73 30.98
N ALA A 257 -10.42 -11.94 31.03
CA ALA A 257 -11.00 -13.06 31.78
C ALA A 257 -9.93 -13.99 32.34
N ALA A 258 -10.26 -14.70 33.42
CA ALA A 258 -9.49 -15.77 34.02
C ALA A 258 -10.29 -17.07 34.05
N VAL A 259 -9.58 -18.19 33.91
CA VAL A 259 -10.13 -19.55 33.94
C VAL A 259 -9.33 -20.38 34.93
N ASP A 260 -9.99 -20.80 36.00
CA ASP A 260 -9.46 -21.80 36.92
C ASP A 260 -9.58 -23.20 36.31
N THR A 261 -8.49 -23.96 36.40
CA THR A 261 -8.47 -25.34 35.90
C THR A 261 -9.00 -26.29 36.97
N ALA A 262 -10.15 -26.91 36.72
CA ALA A 262 -10.75 -27.84 37.69
C ALA A 262 -9.83 -29.03 37.97
N GLY A 263 -9.43 -29.19 39.24
CA GLY A 263 -8.54 -30.27 39.68
C GLY A 263 -7.05 -29.91 39.73
N SER A 264 -6.69 -28.67 39.42
CA SER A 264 -5.34 -28.14 39.59
C SER A 264 -5.35 -26.69 40.12
N GLU A 265 -4.21 -26.23 40.64
CA GLU A 265 -4.01 -24.82 41.03
C GLU A 265 -3.52 -23.93 39.86
N ALA A 266 -3.66 -24.42 38.62
CA ALA A 266 -3.26 -23.67 37.43
C ALA A 266 -4.37 -22.70 36.99
N VAL A 267 -3.99 -21.52 36.53
CA VAL A 267 -4.90 -20.49 36.04
C VAL A 267 -4.50 -20.04 34.64
N LEU A 268 -5.50 -19.72 33.82
CA LEU A 268 -5.31 -19.18 32.48
C LEU A 268 -6.00 -17.82 32.38
N LEU A 269 -5.23 -16.74 32.19
CA LEU A 269 -5.76 -15.42 31.87
C LEU A 269 -5.78 -15.24 30.35
N THR A 270 -6.81 -14.60 29.81
CA THR A 270 -6.95 -14.39 28.37
C THR A 270 -7.38 -12.98 28.01
N GLY A 271 -6.90 -12.51 26.86
CA GLY A 271 -7.22 -11.21 26.29
C GLY A 271 -7.17 -11.21 24.77
N ARG A 272 -7.60 -10.10 24.18
CA ARG A 272 -7.54 -9.86 22.73
C ARG A 272 -6.95 -8.48 22.47
N LEU A 273 -5.85 -8.43 21.73
CA LEU A 273 -5.14 -7.22 21.38
C LEU A 273 -5.40 -6.84 19.93
N SER A 274 -5.73 -5.58 19.66
CA SER A 274 -5.85 -5.07 18.29
C SER A 274 -5.61 -3.57 18.27
N LEU A 275 -5.18 -3.02 17.14
CA LEU A 275 -5.02 -1.57 17.00
C LEU A 275 -6.36 -0.81 17.06
N GLN A 276 -7.49 -1.50 16.91
CA GLN A 276 -8.82 -0.90 17.07
C GLN A 276 -9.19 -0.70 18.55
N THR A 277 -8.84 -1.66 19.41
CA THR A 277 -9.15 -1.64 20.85
C THR A 277 -8.03 -1.02 21.68
N HIS A 278 -6.79 -1.13 21.22
CA HIS A 278 -5.57 -0.67 21.88
C HIS A 278 -4.73 0.18 20.90
N PRO A 279 -5.25 1.32 20.42
CA PRO A 279 -4.60 2.12 19.38
C PRO A 279 -3.21 2.60 19.79
N TRP A 280 -2.96 2.75 21.09
CA TRP A 280 -1.66 3.15 21.62
C TRP A 280 -0.52 2.15 21.35
N LEU A 281 -0.82 0.87 21.07
CA LEU A 281 0.21 -0.10 20.72
C LEU A 281 0.86 0.22 19.36
N ALA A 282 0.20 0.99 18.50
CA ALA A 282 0.78 1.46 17.24
C ALA A 282 2.01 2.37 17.45
N ASP A 283 2.11 3.03 18.61
CA ASP A 283 3.24 3.91 18.94
C ASP A 283 4.51 3.12 19.32
N HIS A 284 4.49 1.79 19.34
CA HIS A 284 5.67 0.97 19.59
C HIS A 284 6.04 0.17 18.33
N GLN A 285 6.74 0.84 17.43
CA GLN A 285 7.22 0.27 16.18
C GLN A 285 8.73 0.04 16.21
N VAL A 286 9.16 -1.14 15.78
CA VAL A 286 10.58 -1.51 15.68
C VAL A 286 10.82 -2.12 14.31
N MET A 287 11.78 -1.56 13.56
CA MET A 287 12.10 -1.95 12.18
C MET A 287 10.84 -2.01 11.29
N GLY A 288 9.96 -1.01 11.40
CA GLY A 288 8.70 -0.96 10.65
C GLY A 288 7.57 -1.89 11.12
N ALA A 289 7.77 -2.75 12.13
CA ALA A 289 6.72 -3.64 12.65
C ALA A 289 6.12 -3.14 13.98
N VAL A 290 4.79 -3.20 14.13
CA VAL A 290 4.11 -2.90 15.39
C VAL A 290 4.28 -4.06 16.36
N LEU A 291 5.08 -3.86 17.41
CA LEU A 291 5.40 -4.87 18.40
C LEU A 291 4.71 -4.55 19.72
N VAL A 292 4.09 -5.54 20.35
CA VAL A 292 3.73 -5.43 21.76
C VAL A 292 5.04 -5.36 22.56
N PRO A 293 5.25 -4.29 23.35
CA PRO A 293 6.52 -4.07 24.05
C PRO A 293 6.79 -5.20 25.06
N GLY A 294 8.06 -5.52 25.28
CA GLY A 294 8.44 -6.49 26.32
C GLY A 294 7.89 -6.11 27.70
N ALA A 295 7.80 -4.80 27.98
CA ALA A 295 7.16 -4.25 29.17
C ALA A 295 5.70 -4.69 29.34
N ALA A 296 4.93 -4.86 28.26
CA ALA A 296 3.56 -5.36 28.33
C ALA A 296 3.51 -6.87 28.64
N LEU A 297 4.49 -7.65 28.19
CA LEU A 297 4.59 -9.07 28.54
C LEU A 297 4.94 -9.25 30.03
N VAL A 298 5.84 -8.42 30.55
CA VAL A 298 6.16 -8.35 31.98
C VAL A 298 4.93 -7.98 32.79
N GLU A 299 4.22 -6.92 32.40
CA GLU A 299 2.98 -6.46 33.06
C GLU A 299 1.91 -7.56 33.11
N MET A 300 1.69 -8.27 31.99
CA MET A 300 0.75 -9.40 31.95
C MET A 300 1.15 -10.56 32.85
N ALA A 301 2.46 -10.88 32.92
CA ALA A 301 2.97 -11.94 33.79
C ALA A 301 2.85 -11.58 35.28
N VAL A 302 3.19 -10.33 35.64
CA VAL A 302 3.03 -9.82 37.02
C VAL A 302 1.55 -9.83 37.40
N ARG A 303 0.65 -9.36 36.53
CA ARG A 303 -0.80 -9.39 36.79
C ARG A 303 -1.34 -10.80 36.99
N ALA A 304 -0.87 -11.77 36.20
CA ALA A 304 -1.24 -13.17 36.36
C ALA A 304 -0.73 -13.75 37.69
N GLY A 305 0.46 -13.35 38.13
CA GLY A 305 0.99 -13.70 39.45
C GLY A 305 0.19 -13.09 40.60
N GLU A 306 -0.14 -11.80 40.54
CA GLU A 306 -0.96 -11.12 41.56
C GLU A 306 -2.30 -11.81 41.77
N HIS A 307 -2.93 -12.29 40.67
CA HIS A 307 -4.20 -13.00 40.71
C HIS A 307 -4.17 -14.26 41.59
N ILE A 308 -3.01 -14.89 41.72
CA ILE A 308 -2.79 -16.09 42.54
C ILE A 308 -1.92 -15.84 43.79
N GLY A 309 -1.63 -14.57 44.12
CA GLY A 309 -0.84 -14.18 45.28
C GLY A 309 0.69 -14.31 45.13
N CYS A 310 1.20 -14.40 43.89
CA CYS A 310 2.63 -14.34 43.57
C CYS A 310 2.97 -12.98 42.96
N ASP A 311 3.43 -12.02 43.76
CA ASP A 311 3.69 -10.64 43.32
C ASP A 311 5.13 -10.38 42.83
N ARG A 312 5.96 -11.43 42.73
CA ARG A 312 7.34 -11.36 42.22
C ARG A 312 7.51 -12.24 40.99
N LEU A 313 8.04 -11.65 39.93
CA LEU A 313 8.47 -12.36 38.73
C LEU A 313 9.98 -12.64 38.86
N GLU A 314 10.32 -13.90 39.14
CA GLU A 314 11.70 -14.34 39.35
C GLU A 314 12.52 -14.19 38.08
N GLU A 315 11.96 -14.67 36.97
CA GLU A 315 12.55 -14.57 35.64
C GLU A 315 11.44 -14.66 34.59
N LEU A 316 11.58 -13.90 33.50
CA LEU A 316 10.79 -14.04 32.30
C LEU A 316 11.72 -13.92 31.08
N THR A 317 11.83 -15.01 30.33
CA THR A 317 12.53 -15.05 29.05
C THR A 317 11.53 -14.73 27.94
N LEU A 318 11.84 -13.71 27.14
CA LEU A 318 11.10 -13.34 25.94
C LEU A 318 11.64 -14.14 24.75
N GLU A 319 10.90 -15.17 24.37
CA GLU A 319 11.31 -16.16 23.37
C GLU A 319 11.02 -15.69 21.94
N ALA A 320 9.84 -15.08 21.73
CA ALA A 320 9.38 -14.64 20.42
C ALA A 320 8.61 -13.31 20.50
N PRO A 321 8.92 -12.32 19.63
CA PRO A 321 8.18 -11.07 19.52
C PRO A 321 6.68 -11.30 19.31
N LEU A 322 5.83 -10.45 19.89
CA LEU A 322 4.39 -10.46 19.63
C LEU A 322 4.07 -9.29 18.70
N VAL A 323 3.83 -9.60 17.42
CA VAL A 323 3.53 -8.61 16.37
C VAL A 323 2.02 -8.41 16.26
N LEU A 324 1.56 -7.16 16.19
CA LEU A 324 0.15 -6.84 15.91
C LEU A 324 -0.07 -6.57 14.42
N PRO A 325 -1.06 -7.22 13.79
CA PRO A 325 -1.41 -6.93 12.42
C PRO A 325 -2.12 -5.57 12.31
N GLU A 326 -2.00 -4.91 11.14
CA GLU A 326 -2.72 -3.66 10.84
C GLU A 326 -4.25 -3.84 10.90
N GLN A 327 -4.73 -5.03 10.56
CA GLN A 327 -6.14 -5.41 10.59
C GLN A 327 -6.35 -6.73 11.35
N GLY A 328 -7.46 -6.84 12.08
CA GLY A 328 -7.77 -8.01 12.90
C GLY A 328 -7.29 -7.86 14.35
N GLY A 329 -7.10 -8.99 15.03
CA GLY A 329 -6.61 -9.00 16.40
C GLY A 329 -5.77 -10.24 16.70
N VAL A 330 -5.10 -10.19 17.84
CA VAL A 330 -4.29 -11.29 18.37
C VAL A 330 -4.89 -11.71 19.70
N GLN A 331 -5.20 -12.99 19.82
CA GLN A 331 -5.60 -13.59 21.08
C GLN A 331 -4.35 -13.83 21.91
N VAL A 332 -4.43 -13.52 23.20
CA VAL A 332 -3.33 -13.71 24.16
C VAL A 332 -3.81 -14.58 25.30
N GLN A 333 -2.92 -15.47 25.75
CA GLN A 333 -3.11 -16.33 26.90
C GLN A 333 -1.89 -16.28 27.81
N VAL A 334 -2.13 -16.07 29.10
CA VAL A 334 -1.10 -16.16 30.15
C VAL A 334 -1.46 -17.36 31.01
N ALA A 335 -0.69 -18.43 30.89
CA ALA A 335 -0.88 -19.65 31.66
C ALA A 335 0.08 -19.64 32.85
N VAL A 336 -0.46 -19.83 34.05
CA VAL A 336 0.32 -20.04 35.26
C VAL A 336 0.04 -21.45 35.77
N GLU A 337 1.09 -22.25 35.91
CA GLU A 337 1.00 -23.64 36.33
C GLU A 337 1.01 -23.78 37.86
N GLU A 338 0.89 -25.02 38.33
CA GLU A 338 1.01 -25.36 39.74
C GLU A 338 2.42 -25.05 40.26
N ALA A 339 2.52 -24.84 41.58
CA ALA A 339 3.82 -24.66 42.21
C ALA A 339 4.66 -25.93 42.10
N ASP A 340 5.93 -25.77 41.73
CA ASP A 340 6.90 -26.84 41.75
C ASP A 340 7.29 -27.22 43.19
N ALA A 341 8.17 -28.22 43.33
CA ALA A 341 8.66 -28.67 44.64
C ALA A 341 9.41 -27.58 45.44
N SER A 342 9.83 -26.49 44.78
CA SER A 342 10.53 -25.36 45.38
C SER A 342 9.58 -24.20 45.72
N GLY A 343 8.31 -24.29 45.36
CA GLY A 343 7.28 -23.26 45.59
C GLY A 343 7.20 -22.20 44.48
N PHE A 344 7.91 -22.37 43.36
CA PHE A 344 7.83 -21.47 42.21
C PHE A 344 6.78 -21.95 41.22
N ARG A 345 6.11 -21.01 40.54
CA ARG A 345 5.07 -21.32 39.56
C ARG A 345 5.54 -20.97 38.15
N PRO A 346 5.61 -21.93 37.22
CA PRO A 346 5.85 -21.64 35.81
C PRO A 346 4.78 -20.71 35.24
N VAL A 347 5.21 -19.68 34.53
CA VAL A 347 4.33 -18.77 33.77
C VAL A 347 4.73 -18.76 32.30
N SER A 348 3.75 -18.71 31.41
CA SER A 348 4.00 -18.58 29.97
C SER A 348 2.96 -17.69 29.30
N VAL A 349 3.43 -16.85 28.36
CA VAL A 349 2.58 -15.97 27.55
C VAL A 349 2.57 -16.51 26.12
N HIS A 350 1.37 -16.73 25.60
CA HIS A 350 1.13 -17.23 24.25
C HIS A 350 0.26 -16.26 23.47
N SER A 351 0.48 -16.21 22.15
CA SER A 351 -0.34 -15.42 21.23
C SER A 351 -0.77 -16.22 20.01
N ARG A 352 -1.89 -15.80 19.42
CA ARG A 352 -2.43 -16.40 18.20
C ARG A 352 -3.17 -15.36 17.38
N VAL A 353 -2.76 -15.19 16.13
CA VAL A 353 -3.39 -14.26 15.19
C VAL A 353 -4.78 -14.76 14.79
N GLU A 354 -5.77 -13.87 14.81
CA GLU A 354 -7.10 -14.14 14.28
C GLU A 354 -7.06 -14.11 12.74
N THR A 355 -7.29 -15.26 12.10
CA THR A 355 -7.38 -15.35 10.63
C THR A 355 -8.83 -15.57 10.21
N ALA A 356 -9.19 -15.05 9.03
CA ALA A 356 -10.55 -15.13 8.49
C ALA A 356 -10.96 -16.55 8.02
N GLU A 357 -10.01 -17.47 7.91
CA GLU A 357 -10.22 -18.86 7.49
C GLU A 357 -10.10 -19.78 8.71
N THR A 358 -11.16 -20.56 8.97
CA THR A 358 -11.31 -21.64 9.97
C THR A 358 -10.33 -21.65 11.18
N PRO A 359 -10.81 -21.41 12.43
CA PRO A 359 -9.98 -21.35 13.66
C PRO A 359 -9.15 -22.60 14.01
N ALA A 360 -9.32 -23.70 13.27
CA ALA A 360 -8.72 -25.01 13.55
C ALA A 360 -7.26 -25.13 13.08
N GLU A 361 -6.75 -24.21 12.26
CA GLU A 361 -5.41 -24.30 11.66
C GLU A 361 -4.40 -23.26 12.18
N SER A 362 -4.78 -22.31 13.06
CA SER A 362 -3.82 -21.37 13.65
C SER A 362 -3.20 -21.92 14.94
N VAL A 363 -1.87 -21.99 14.96
CA VAL A 363 -1.06 -22.53 16.08
C VAL A 363 -0.76 -21.40 17.07
N TRP A 364 -0.82 -21.71 18.37
CA TRP A 364 -0.37 -20.80 19.43
C TRP A 364 1.14 -20.67 19.42
N LEU A 365 1.63 -19.43 19.40
CA LEU A 365 3.04 -19.12 19.55
C LEU A 365 3.33 -18.79 21.01
N ARG A 366 4.38 -19.37 21.58
CA ARG A 366 4.87 -18.98 22.91
C ARG A 366 5.77 -17.76 22.76
N ASN A 367 5.38 -16.65 23.37
CA ASN A 367 6.10 -15.39 23.31
C ASN A 367 7.06 -15.22 24.48
N ALA A 368 6.68 -15.72 25.66
CA ALA A 368 7.50 -15.64 26.85
C ALA A 368 7.26 -16.84 27.78
N SER A 369 8.28 -17.20 28.56
CA SER A 369 8.16 -18.18 29.64
C SER A 369 9.04 -17.80 30.82
N GLY A 370 8.62 -18.15 32.04
CA GLY A 370 9.27 -17.68 33.25
C GLY A 370 8.79 -18.39 34.51
N LEU A 371 9.19 -17.83 35.65
CA LEU A 371 8.84 -18.31 36.99
C LEU A 371 8.30 -17.17 37.86
N LEU A 372 7.22 -17.45 38.57
CA LEU A 372 6.62 -16.58 39.58
C LEU A 372 6.97 -17.10 40.98
N GLY A 373 7.20 -16.17 41.91
CA GLY A 373 7.57 -16.43 43.29
C GLY A 373 6.69 -15.67 44.28
N ILE A 374 6.83 -16.06 45.56
CA ILE A 374 6.24 -15.35 46.71
C ILE A 374 7.29 -14.36 47.23
N PRO A 375 6.91 -13.16 47.67
CA PRO A 375 7.87 -12.14 48.08
C PRO A 375 8.71 -12.61 49.26
N GLN A 376 10.04 -12.48 49.16
CA GLN A 376 10.93 -12.67 50.30
C GLN A 376 10.89 -11.42 51.18
N GLN A 377 10.58 -11.58 52.47
CA GLN A 377 10.72 -10.53 53.47
C GLN A 377 12.21 -10.29 53.74
N ASP A 378 12.88 -9.46 52.93
CA ASP A 378 14.04 -8.63 53.29
C ASP A 378 14.77 -8.15 52.02
N GLU A 379 14.34 -7.04 51.45
CA GLU A 379 15.14 -6.32 50.46
C GLU A 379 15.24 -4.85 50.85
N GLN A 380 16.48 -4.43 51.15
CA GLN A 380 16.83 -3.09 51.60
C GLN A 380 16.43 -2.06 50.54
N ARG A 381 15.50 -1.17 50.91
CA ARG A 381 15.15 0.02 50.13
C ARG A 381 16.42 0.83 49.85
N GLN A 382 16.73 1.08 48.59
CA GLN A 382 17.73 2.07 48.23
C GLN A 382 17.09 3.48 48.33
N GLU A 383 17.55 4.27 49.31
CA GLU A 383 17.16 5.68 49.53
C GLU A 383 17.58 6.63 48.36
N VAL A 384 18.16 6.09 47.29
CA VAL A 384 18.84 6.84 46.22
C VAL A 384 17.87 7.70 45.39
N LEU A 385 16.59 7.33 45.28
CA LEU A 385 15.58 8.05 44.50
C LEU A 385 14.74 9.06 45.33
N GLU A 386 14.96 9.13 46.65
CA GLU A 386 14.29 10.12 47.51
C GLU A 386 14.84 11.53 47.29
N GLN A 387 16.16 11.67 47.16
CA GLN A 387 16.83 12.91 46.79
C GLN A 387 16.92 13.04 45.25
N TRP A 388 16.34 14.11 44.69
CA TRP A 388 16.28 14.27 43.24
C TRP A 388 16.62 15.69 42.74
N PRO A 389 17.45 15.83 41.68
CA PRO A 389 18.29 14.77 41.12
C PRO A 389 19.32 14.26 42.15
N PRO A 390 19.89 13.05 41.98
CA PRO A 390 20.83 12.50 42.95
C PRO A 390 22.03 13.43 43.18
N ALA A 391 22.51 13.51 44.42
CA ALA A 391 23.61 14.39 44.79
C ALA A 391 24.87 14.10 43.98
N GLY A 392 25.40 15.12 43.30
CA GLY A 392 26.60 15.00 42.47
C GLY A 392 26.36 14.45 41.06
N ALA A 393 25.12 14.13 40.69
CA ALA A 393 24.78 13.72 39.33
C ALA A 393 24.87 14.91 38.36
N GLN A 394 25.48 14.71 37.19
CA GLN A 394 25.60 15.74 36.16
C GLN A 394 24.45 15.63 35.16
N PRO A 395 23.76 16.74 34.83
CA PRO A 395 22.69 16.72 33.83
C PRO A 395 23.26 16.38 32.45
N MET A 396 22.56 15.53 31.71
CA MET A 396 22.86 15.24 30.31
C MET A 396 22.12 16.25 29.43
N ALA A 397 22.83 16.88 28.48
CA ALA A 397 22.18 17.71 27.46
C ALA A 397 21.41 16.79 26.51
N LEU A 398 20.10 16.72 26.69
CA LEU A 398 19.23 15.79 25.97
C LEU A 398 18.02 16.57 25.47
N ASP A 399 17.91 16.66 24.15
CA ASP A 399 16.69 17.11 23.49
C ASP A 399 15.84 15.86 23.18
N PRO A 400 14.61 15.74 23.71
CA PRO A 400 13.75 14.58 23.45
C PRO A 400 13.54 14.33 21.95
N ASP A 401 13.38 15.37 21.14
CA ASP A 401 13.12 15.20 19.71
C ASP A 401 14.37 14.64 18.99
N GLU A 402 15.56 15.13 19.34
CA GLU A 402 16.82 14.60 18.80
C GLU A 402 17.10 13.17 19.30
N LEU A 403 16.77 12.87 20.57
CA LEU A 403 16.91 11.53 21.13
C LEU A 403 16.08 10.52 20.33
N TYR A 404 14.78 10.81 20.15
CA TYR A 404 13.86 9.90 19.49
C TYR A 404 14.07 9.84 17.97
N ALA A 405 14.53 10.93 17.34
CA ALA A 405 15.02 10.88 15.95
C ALA A 405 16.26 9.96 15.82
N GLY A 406 17.17 10.01 16.80
CA GLY A 406 18.34 9.13 16.86
C GLY A 406 17.99 7.65 17.11
N PHE A 407 16.89 7.38 17.81
CA PHE A 407 16.31 6.05 17.99
C PHE A 407 15.65 5.55 16.70
N ALA A 408 14.88 6.40 16.02
CA ALA A 408 14.26 6.08 14.72
C ALA A 408 15.31 5.81 13.63
N GLY A 409 16.45 6.52 13.64
CA GLY A 409 17.58 6.23 12.74
C GLY A 409 18.24 4.86 12.95
N ARG A 410 18.04 4.25 14.13
CA ARG A 410 18.43 2.86 14.44
C ARG A 410 17.24 1.88 14.31
N GLY A 411 16.08 2.40 13.88
CA GLY A 411 14.78 1.76 13.68
C GLY A 411 14.01 1.36 14.94
N TYR A 412 14.15 2.15 16.00
CA TYR A 412 13.14 2.23 17.05
C TYR A 412 12.22 3.42 16.76
N GLU A 413 11.09 3.15 16.12
CA GLU A 413 10.13 4.15 15.64
C GLU A 413 9.06 4.38 16.70
N TYR A 414 9.46 4.93 17.86
CA TYR A 414 8.54 5.22 18.95
C TYR A 414 7.63 6.41 18.60
N GLY A 415 6.31 6.20 18.68
CA GLY A 415 5.29 7.23 18.61
C GLY A 415 5.08 7.96 19.95
N PRO A 416 4.20 8.98 19.99
CA PRO A 416 4.09 9.93 21.09
C PRO A 416 3.93 9.31 22.49
N LEU A 417 3.22 8.19 22.63
CA LEU A 417 3.02 7.55 23.93
C LEU A 417 4.30 6.91 24.49
N PHE A 418 5.16 6.37 23.62
CA PHE A 418 6.41 5.72 24.01
C PHE A 418 7.59 6.70 24.07
N GLN A 419 7.37 7.98 23.72
CA GLN A 419 8.36 9.04 23.86
C GLN A 419 8.36 9.65 25.27
N GLY A 420 8.56 8.80 26.28
CA GLY A 420 8.39 9.14 27.69
C GLY A 420 9.59 9.81 28.37
N VAL A 421 10.81 9.73 27.82
CA VAL A 421 12.02 10.29 28.46
C VAL A 421 12.02 11.82 28.38
N ARG A 422 12.19 12.48 29.53
CA ARG A 422 12.17 13.96 29.64
C ARG A 422 13.50 14.57 30.01
N ALA A 423 14.20 13.96 30.95
CA ALA A 423 15.49 14.43 31.44
C ALA A 423 16.33 13.25 31.91
N ALA A 424 17.65 13.38 31.81
CA ALA A 424 18.59 12.37 32.29
C ALA A 424 19.80 13.01 32.99
N TRP A 425 20.33 12.31 33.99
CA TRP A 425 21.53 12.66 34.73
C TRP A 425 22.47 11.46 34.80
N ARG A 426 23.77 11.72 34.89
CA ARG A 426 24.81 10.71 35.03
C ARG A 426 25.54 10.86 36.35
N LEU A 427 25.73 9.74 37.05
CA LEU A 427 26.59 9.65 38.24
C LEU A 427 27.44 8.37 38.13
N GLY A 428 28.71 8.54 37.79
CA GLY A 428 29.59 7.41 37.50
C GLY A 428 29.10 6.58 36.30
N GLY A 429 28.90 5.29 36.50
CA GLY A 429 28.34 4.36 35.50
C GLY A 429 26.83 4.19 35.53
N ALA A 430 26.11 4.96 36.37
CA ALA A 430 24.66 4.93 36.47
C ALA A 430 24.01 6.11 35.72
N VAL A 431 22.84 5.86 35.13
CA VAL A 431 21.99 6.86 34.51
C VAL A 431 20.70 6.98 35.30
N PHE A 432 20.30 8.21 35.58
CA PHE A 432 19.04 8.53 36.23
C PHE A 432 18.17 9.27 35.24
N ALA A 433 16.89 8.94 35.14
CA ALA A 433 15.98 9.56 34.18
C ALA A 433 14.64 9.95 34.81
N GLU A 434 14.05 11.03 34.32
CA GLU A 434 12.64 11.32 34.49
C GLU A 434 11.89 10.81 33.25
N VAL A 435 10.90 9.96 33.48
CA VAL A 435 10.01 9.46 32.42
C VAL A 435 8.56 9.78 32.77
N CYS A 436 7.76 10.16 31.77
CA CYS A 436 6.35 10.45 31.97
C CYS A 436 5.49 10.04 30.78
N LEU A 437 4.26 9.64 31.06
CA LEU A 437 3.22 9.53 30.04
C LEU A 437 2.80 10.95 29.56
N PRO A 438 2.32 11.09 28.32
CA PRO A 438 1.69 12.31 27.83
C PRO A 438 0.50 12.76 28.70
N GLU A 439 0.21 14.07 28.70
CA GLU A 439 -0.95 14.60 29.44
C GLU A 439 -2.27 13.99 28.94
N GLY A 440 -3.15 13.64 29.87
CA GLY A 440 -4.48 13.07 29.56
C GLY A 440 -4.54 11.55 29.39
N VAL A 441 -3.40 10.86 29.47
CA VAL A 441 -3.36 9.39 29.48
C VAL A 441 -3.58 8.88 30.90
N ASP A 442 -4.55 7.97 31.07
CA ASP A 442 -4.78 7.30 32.36
C ASP A 442 -3.80 6.14 32.53
N GLY A 443 -3.02 6.17 33.62
CA GLY A 443 -2.16 5.06 34.03
C GLY A 443 -2.89 3.96 34.82
N GLY A 444 -4.19 4.12 35.08
CA GLY A 444 -5.03 3.21 35.84
C GLY A 444 -5.28 1.86 35.16
N GLY A 445 -5.65 0.85 35.96
CA GLY A 445 -5.92 -0.52 35.50
C GLY A 445 -4.68 -1.40 35.27
N PHE A 446 -3.50 -0.80 35.20
CA PHE A 446 -2.21 -1.46 35.19
C PHE A 446 -1.55 -1.38 36.58
N GLY A 447 -0.73 -2.38 36.93
CA GLY A 447 0.28 -2.27 37.98
C GLY A 447 1.29 -1.18 37.63
N LEU A 448 1.79 -1.18 36.39
CA LEU A 448 2.50 -0.05 35.80
C LEU A 448 2.22 0.02 34.29
N HIS A 449 1.84 1.18 33.77
CA HIS A 449 1.49 1.31 32.34
C HIS A 449 2.67 0.85 31.45
N PRO A 450 2.48 -0.07 30.48
CA PRO A 450 3.57 -0.63 29.70
C PRO A 450 4.46 0.40 28.97
N ALA A 451 3.88 1.47 28.42
CA ALA A 451 4.66 2.56 27.81
C ALA A 451 5.56 3.32 28.82
N LEU A 452 5.14 3.43 30.09
CA LEU A 452 5.93 4.09 31.13
C LEU A 452 7.07 3.18 31.62
N LEU A 453 6.80 1.88 31.76
CA LEU A 453 7.82 0.87 32.06
C LEU A 453 8.83 0.74 30.91
N ASP A 454 8.36 0.75 29.66
CA ASP A 454 9.23 0.72 28.48
C ASP A 454 10.12 1.98 28.39
N ALA A 455 9.57 3.16 28.67
CA ALA A 455 10.36 4.39 28.77
C ALA A 455 11.48 4.30 29.82
N ALA A 456 11.27 3.57 30.92
CA ALA A 456 12.32 3.28 31.89
C ALA A 456 13.40 2.35 31.31
N PHE A 457 13.03 1.36 30.48
CA PHE A 457 13.99 0.51 29.76
C PHE A 457 14.76 1.27 28.68
N GLN A 458 14.15 2.25 28.01
CA GLN A 458 14.81 3.11 27.02
C GLN A 458 16.00 3.88 27.61
N ALA A 459 16.03 4.14 28.92
CA ALA A 459 17.18 4.74 29.58
C ALA A 459 18.48 3.90 29.45
N LEU A 460 18.39 2.59 29.20
CA LEU A 460 19.52 1.73 28.82
C LEU A 460 20.20 2.20 27.53
N LEU A 461 19.41 2.60 26.53
CA LEU A 461 19.92 3.06 25.23
C LEU A 461 20.73 4.35 25.36
N ILE A 462 20.51 5.11 26.44
CA ILE A 462 21.27 6.32 26.80
C ILE A 462 22.60 5.95 27.49
N VAL A 463 22.65 4.87 28.27
CA VAL A 463 23.87 4.37 28.93
C VAL A 463 24.94 3.97 27.90
N GLY A 464 24.53 3.31 26.81
CA GLY A 464 25.43 2.74 25.81
C GLY A 464 26.05 3.70 24.78
N GLY A 465 25.59 4.96 24.72
CA GLY A 465 25.88 5.86 23.59
C GLY A 465 27.20 6.63 23.62
N GLN A 466 27.98 6.62 24.71
CA GLN A 466 29.18 7.46 24.85
C GLN A 466 30.24 6.83 25.78
N GLY A 467 31.08 5.93 25.26
CA GLY A 467 32.26 5.38 25.94
C GLY A 467 33.06 4.44 25.04
N SER A 468 34.30 4.83 24.69
CA SER A 468 35.26 4.15 23.79
C SER A 468 34.78 3.90 22.36
N GLY A 469 35.69 3.99 21.38
CA GLY A 469 35.43 3.77 19.93
C GLY A 469 35.04 2.34 19.54
N GLU A 470 34.44 1.60 20.46
CA GLU A 470 33.76 0.31 20.32
C GLU A 470 32.42 0.45 21.06
N GLY A 471 31.54 1.32 20.56
CA GLY A 471 30.18 1.46 21.11
C GLY A 471 29.35 0.20 20.83
N LEU A 472 28.34 -0.05 21.66
CA LEU A 472 27.27 -1.01 21.38
C LEU A 472 26.71 -0.71 19.97
N GLY A 473 27.04 -1.57 19.00
CA GLY A 473 26.98 -1.29 17.56
C GLY A 473 25.59 -0.95 16.98
N GLU A 474 25.56 -0.70 15.66
CA GLU A 474 24.41 -0.28 14.82
C GLU A 474 23.16 -1.18 14.86
N GLN A 475 23.12 -2.23 15.69
CA GLN A 475 22.05 -3.23 15.72
C GLN A 475 20.96 -2.90 16.74
N VAL A 476 19.70 -3.11 16.35
CA VAL A 476 18.54 -3.07 17.26
C VAL A 476 18.67 -4.16 18.32
N ARG A 477 18.54 -3.77 19.58
CA ARG A 477 18.48 -4.64 20.74
C ARG A 477 17.11 -4.57 21.42
N LEU A 478 16.55 -5.73 21.76
CA LEU A 478 15.29 -5.83 22.50
C LEU A 478 15.52 -6.51 23.86
N PRO A 479 14.64 -6.27 24.86
CA PRO A 479 14.58 -7.07 26.08
C PRO A 479 14.54 -8.57 25.75
N PHE A 480 15.35 -9.37 26.43
CA PHE A 480 15.44 -10.82 26.22
C PHE A 480 15.15 -11.61 27.50
N VAL A 481 15.77 -11.23 28.62
CA VAL A 481 15.49 -11.84 29.93
C VAL A 481 15.31 -10.73 30.95
N VAL A 482 14.25 -10.82 31.74
CA VAL A 482 13.95 -9.89 32.83
C VAL A 482 13.79 -10.69 34.12
N SER A 483 14.51 -10.33 35.18
CA SER A 483 14.56 -11.08 36.43
C SER A 483 14.37 -10.18 37.64
N GLY A 484 13.80 -10.75 38.71
CA GLY A 484 13.54 -10.06 39.97
C GLY A 484 12.66 -8.83 39.80
N VAL A 485 11.55 -8.96 39.06
CA VAL A 485 10.62 -7.85 38.84
C VAL A 485 9.59 -7.82 39.97
N ARG A 486 9.46 -6.64 40.57
CA ARG A 486 8.35 -6.32 41.47
C ARG A 486 7.81 -4.94 41.11
N LEU A 487 6.52 -4.87 40.85
CA LEU A 487 5.81 -3.62 40.56
C LEU A 487 4.89 -3.28 41.73
N GLY A 488 4.71 -2.01 42.03
CA GLY A 488 3.86 -1.52 43.10
C GLY A 488 3.39 -0.10 42.81
N GLY A 489 2.13 0.21 43.10
CA GLY A 489 1.60 1.56 42.87
C GLY A 489 0.97 1.75 41.49
N GLY A 490 -0.19 1.12 41.30
CA GLY A 490 -1.04 1.33 40.12
C GLY A 490 -1.40 2.81 39.94
N GLY A 491 -1.49 3.24 38.68
CA GLY A 491 -1.86 4.61 38.31
C GLY A 491 -0.70 5.61 38.24
N ALA A 492 0.56 5.19 38.37
CA ALA A 492 1.70 6.08 38.15
C ALA A 492 1.75 6.59 36.70
N VAL A 493 1.90 7.91 36.54
CA VAL A 493 2.04 8.58 35.22
C VAL A 493 3.40 9.25 35.03
N ARG A 494 4.21 9.32 36.10
CA ARG A 494 5.57 9.88 36.15
C ARG A 494 6.45 9.02 37.02
N LEU A 495 7.67 8.73 36.56
CA LEU A 495 8.68 8.00 37.33
C LEU A 495 10.02 8.72 37.37
N ARG A 496 10.69 8.57 38.51
CA ARG A 496 12.14 8.70 38.66
C ARG A 496 12.73 7.30 38.48
N VAL A 497 13.67 7.18 37.54
CA VAL A 497 14.29 5.92 37.15
C VAL A 497 15.77 5.97 37.49
N GLY A 498 16.29 4.93 38.14
CA GLY A 498 17.72 4.69 38.31
C GLY A 498 18.15 3.45 37.54
N VAL A 499 19.08 3.59 36.60
CA VAL A 499 19.63 2.47 35.81
C VAL A 499 21.10 2.30 36.16
N ARG A 500 21.46 1.09 36.61
CA ARG A 500 22.84 0.71 36.96
C ARG A 500 23.28 -0.52 36.16
N LEU A 501 24.49 -0.48 35.62
CA LEU A 501 25.10 -1.64 34.96
C LEU A 501 25.45 -2.70 36.00
N VAL A 502 24.98 -3.93 35.79
CA VAL A 502 25.30 -5.09 36.64
C VAL A 502 26.06 -6.19 35.88
N GLY A 503 26.13 -6.11 34.55
CA GLY A 503 26.88 -7.00 33.68
C GLY A 503 27.09 -6.44 32.27
N VAL A 504 27.56 -7.27 31.34
CA VAL A 504 27.64 -6.92 29.90
C VAL A 504 26.24 -7.05 29.31
N ASP A 505 25.72 -5.97 28.72
CA ASP A 505 24.34 -5.90 28.20
C ASP A 505 23.25 -6.19 29.24
N GLU A 506 23.56 -5.94 30.52
CA GLU A 506 22.71 -6.25 31.67
C GLU A 506 22.65 -5.09 32.65
N VAL A 507 21.43 -4.65 32.97
CA VAL A 507 21.17 -3.53 33.90
C VAL A 507 20.16 -3.88 34.97
N ALA A 508 20.27 -3.24 36.13
CA ALA A 508 19.20 -3.18 37.11
C ALA A 508 18.51 -1.81 37.02
N VAL A 509 17.20 -1.81 37.25
CA VAL A 509 16.33 -0.63 37.13
C VAL A 509 15.54 -0.44 38.43
N ASP A 510 15.69 0.70 39.08
CA ASP A 510 14.88 1.11 40.23
C ASP A 510 13.85 2.16 39.78
N LEU A 511 12.61 2.02 40.21
CA LEU A 511 11.49 2.88 39.84
C LEU A 511 10.86 3.50 41.09
N ALA A 512 10.76 4.83 41.09
CA ALA A 512 10.06 5.58 42.12
C ALA A 512 9.11 6.62 41.51
N ASP A 513 8.09 7.03 42.26
CA ASP A 513 7.19 8.12 41.84
C ASP A 513 7.89 9.49 41.90
N GLU A 514 7.17 10.55 41.53
CA GLU A 514 7.66 11.92 41.56
C GLU A 514 8.03 12.43 42.97
N TYR A 515 7.65 11.70 44.02
CA TYR A 515 7.98 11.97 45.43
C TYR A 515 9.09 11.06 45.96
N GLY A 516 9.63 10.15 45.15
CA GLY A 516 10.66 9.18 45.55
C GLY A 516 10.12 7.94 46.26
N ARG A 517 8.80 7.71 46.24
CA ARG A 517 8.20 6.49 46.83
C ARG A 517 8.37 5.32 45.87
N PHE A 518 8.57 4.13 46.41
CA PHE A 518 8.76 2.91 45.64
C PHE A 518 7.59 2.65 44.68
N VAL A 519 7.92 2.47 43.39
CA VAL A 519 6.99 2.02 42.35
C VAL A 519 7.39 0.67 41.77
N GLY A 520 8.68 0.34 41.74
CA GLY A 520 9.09 -0.94 41.20
C GLY A 520 10.59 -1.15 41.21
N VAL A 521 10.99 -2.40 40.98
CA VAL A 521 12.38 -2.78 40.74
C VAL A 521 12.43 -3.86 39.68
N VAL A 522 13.49 -3.82 38.88
CA VAL A 522 13.94 -4.89 37.99
C VAL A 522 15.39 -5.16 38.36
N GLU A 523 15.66 -6.30 38.99
CA GLU A 523 17.02 -6.64 39.44
C GLU A 523 17.98 -6.87 38.28
N SER A 524 17.48 -7.46 37.19
CA SER A 524 18.25 -7.69 35.97
C SER A 524 17.37 -7.60 34.74
N LEU A 525 17.82 -6.82 33.76
CA LEU A 525 17.29 -6.74 32.40
C LEU A 525 18.45 -6.97 31.43
N ARG A 526 18.38 -8.09 30.70
CA ARG A 526 19.31 -8.42 29.61
C ARG A 526 18.68 -8.10 28.27
N VAL A 527 19.46 -7.48 27.39
CA VAL A 527 19.06 -7.20 26.01
C VAL A 527 19.87 -8.02 25.01
N ARG A 528 19.25 -8.36 23.87
CA ARG A 528 19.90 -9.10 22.79
C ARG A 528 19.71 -8.39 21.45
N PRO A 529 20.69 -8.40 20.54
CA PRO A 529 20.48 -7.96 19.17
C PRO A 529 19.40 -8.79 18.47
N VAL A 530 18.60 -8.13 17.64
CA VAL A 530 17.54 -8.73 16.83
C VAL A 530 17.73 -8.26 15.39
N SER A 531 17.65 -9.19 14.43
CA SER A 531 17.72 -8.88 13.01
C SER A 531 16.32 -8.62 12.42
N VAL A 532 16.26 -7.87 11.32
CA VAL A 532 15.03 -7.63 10.55
C VAL A 532 14.34 -8.95 10.18
N GLY A 533 15.12 -9.98 9.82
CA GLY A 533 14.62 -11.32 9.52
C GLY A 533 13.89 -12.01 10.68
N GLN A 534 14.29 -11.80 11.94
CA GLN A 534 13.62 -12.41 13.09
C GLN A 534 12.25 -11.78 13.38
N LEU A 535 12.10 -10.48 13.15
CA LEU A 535 10.82 -9.76 13.29
C LEU A 535 9.87 -10.07 12.12
N ALA A 536 10.43 -10.23 10.92
CA ALA A 536 9.69 -10.73 9.77
C ALA A 536 9.20 -12.16 10.02
N VAL A 537 9.99 -13.11 10.54
CA VAL A 537 9.55 -14.51 10.68
C VAL A 537 8.33 -14.71 11.59
N VAL A 538 8.10 -13.85 12.58
CA VAL A 538 7.04 -14.04 13.59
C VAL A 538 5.69 -13.40 13.21
N GLY A 539 5.71 -12.35 12.37
CA GLY A 539 4.50 -11.81 11.71
C GLY A 539 4.31 -12.27 10.26
N ALA A 540 5.40 -12.68 9.60
CA ALA A 540 5.53 -12.93 8.15
C ALA A 540 5.97 -14.37 7.83
N GLY A 541 5.71 -15.35 8.69
CA GLY A 541 5.76 -16.77 8.30
C GLY A 541 4.86 -17.09 7.09
N ARG A 542 4.04 -16.14 6.63
CA ARG A 542 3.20 -16.21 5.43
C ARG A 542 3.46 -15.10 4.39
N ASP A 543 4.25 -14.06 4.69
CA ASP A 543 4.36 -12.87 3.83
C ASP A 543 5.73 -12.71 3.13
N CYS A 544 6.73 -13.56 3.37
CA CYS A 544 8.06 -13.44 2.73
C CYS A 544 8.22 -14.20 1.40
N LEU A 545 7.19 -14.94 0.96
CA LEU A 545 7.23 -15.70 -0.30
C LEU A 545 6.55 -14.91 -1.42
N PHE A 546 7.28 -14.78 -2.53
CA PHE A 546 6.79 -14.12 -3.74
C PHE A 546 6.83 -15.06 -4.93
N GLU A 547 5.92 -14.85 -5.87
CA GLU A 547 5.94 -15.47 -7.20
C GLU A 547 5.74 -14.42 -8.29
N VAL A 548 6.13 -14.77 -9.52
CA VAL A 548 5.90 -13.91 -10.69
C VAL A 548 4.52 -14.23 -11.25
N GLU A 549 3.63 -13.24 -11.23
CA GLU A 549 2.33 -13.28 -11.89
C GLU A 549 2.36 -12.53 -13.22
N TRP A 550 1.51 -12.97 -14.15
CA TRP A 550 1.41 -12.42 -15.50
C TRP A 550 0.06 -11.73 -15.71
N GLU A 551 0.03 -10.41 -15.55
CA GLU A 551 -1.17 -9.60 -15.67
C GLU A 551 -1.41 -9.14 -17.11
N ARG A 552 -2.67 -9.09 -17.55
CA ARG A 552 -3.02 -8.65 -18.91
C ARG A 552 -2.72 -7.17 -19.12
N VAL A 553 -2.06 -6.84 -20.22
CA VAL A 553 -1.88 -5.46 -20.69
C VAL A 553 -3.10 -5.03 -21.51
N ALA A 554 -3.61 -3.83 -21.26
CA ALA A 554 -4.75 -3.26 -22.01
C ALA A 554 -4.43 -3.19 -23.52
N ALA A 555 -5.40 -3.58 -24.36
CA ALA A 555 -5.17 -3.70 -25.80
C ALA A 555 -4.83 -2.36 -26.48
N GLU A 556 -5.29 -1.25 -25.90
CA GLU A 556 -5.05 0.12 -26.33
C GLU A 556 -3.58 0.52 -26.15
N ALA A 557 -2.92 0.03 -25.09
CA ALA A 557 -1.50 0.29 -24.82
C ALA A 557 -0.57 -0.37 -25.87
N VAL A 558 -1.06 -1.37 -26.60
CA VAL A 558 -0.32 -2.10 -27.64
C VAL A 558 -0.68 -1.60 -29.06
N ARG A 559 -1.72 -0.77 -29.23
CA ARG A 559 -2.27 -0.38 -30.56
C ARG A 559 -1.97 1.06 -31.02
N GLY A 560 -1.11 1.80 -30.32
CA GLY A 560 -0.75 3.19 -30.64
C GLY A 560 -0.12 3.40 -32.03
N VAL A 561 -0.93 3.96 -32.93
CA VAL A 561 -0.72 4.51 -34.30
C VAL A 561 0.72 4.72 -34.85
N VAL A 562 1.11 3.81 -35.75
CA VAL A 562 1.72 3.93 -37.09
C VAL A 562 2.44 5.25 -37.47
N VAL A 563 3.61 5.49 -36.87
CA VAL A 563 4.88 5.43 -37.62
C VAL A 563 5.70 4.41 -36.84
N GLY A 564 5.71 3.16 -37.31
CA GLY A 564 6.42 2.10 -36.59
C GLY A 564 7.91 2.46 -36.47
N PRO A 565 8.59 2.09 -35.37
CA PRO A 565 10.02 2.27 -35.25
C PRO A 565 10.73 1.64 -36.46
N VAL A 566 11.90 2.16 -36.85
CA VAL A 566 12.76 1.39 -37.76
C VAL A 566 13.18 0.13 -37.00
N VAL A 567 12.75 -1.04 -37.49
CA VAL A 567 13.02 -2.35 -36.87
C VAL A 567 13.99 -3.15 -37.72
N ALA A 568 15.01 -3.73 -37.07
CA ALA A 568 15.86 -4.76 -37.64
C ALA A 568 15.74 -6.06 -36.84
N SER A 569 15.78 -7.21 -37.50
CA SER A 569 15.73 -8.52 -36.85
C SER A 569 17.07 -9.24 -36.97
N LEU A 570 17.54 -9.77 -35.84
CA LEU A 570 18.68 -10.66 -35.69
C LEU A 570 18.17 -12.03 -35.22
N SER A 571 18.90 -13.09 -35.53
CA SER A 571 18.60 -14.45 -35.06
C SER A 571 19.89 -15.07 -34.52
N GLY A 572 19.84 -15.62 -33.30
CA GLY A 572 21.03 -16.12 -32.62
C GLY A 572 22.02 -15.01 -32.22
N GLY A 573 23.19 -15.38 -31.72
CA GLY A 573 24.24 -14.42 -31.32
C GLY A 573 25.07 -13.83 -32.46
N ASP A 574 24.45 -13.44 -33.58
CA ASP A 574 25.17 -12.91 -34.75
C ASP A 574 25.63 -11.45 -34.51
N VAL A 575 26.70 -11.29 -33.72
CA VAL A 575 27.39 -10.01 -33.49
C VAL A 575 27.83 -9.37 -34.81
N VAL A 576 28.23 -10.18 -35.79
CA VAL A 576 28.65 -9.70 -37.13
C VAL A 576 27.46 -9.10 -37.89
N ALA A 577 26.25 -9.61 -37.71
CA ALA A 577 25.05 -8.96 -38.25
C ALA A 577 24.75 -7.64 -37.54
N LEU A 578 24.95 -7.54 -36.22
CA LEU A 578 24.83 -6.28 -35.48
C LEU A 578 25.85 -5.24 -36.01
N GLU A 579 27.11 -5.61 -36.18
CA GLU A 579 28.15 -4.74 -36.76
C GLU A 579 27.80 -4.30 -38.20
N ARG A 580 27.32 -5.22 -39.04
CA ARG A 580 26.87 -4.91 -40.42
C ARG A 580 25.71 -3.93 -40.43
N LEU A 581 24.76 -4.08 -39.51
CA LEU A 581 23.65 -3.16 -39.32
C LEU A 581 24.13 -1.77 -38.91
N ALA A 582 25.05 -1.70 -37.94
CA ALA A 582 25.66 -0.44 -37.51
C ALA A 582 26.45 0.26 -38.66
N GLY A 583 27.01 -0.52 -39.59
CA GLY A 583 27.74 -0.02 -40.77
C GLY A 583 26.85 0.41 -41.95
N SER A 584 25.53 0.18 -41.89
CA SER A 584 24.61 0.45 -43.00
C SER A 584 24.22 1.93 -43.18
N GLY A 585 24.52 2.77 -42.18
CA GLY A 585 24.19 4.21 -42.18
C GLY A 585 22.76 4.55 -41.71
N VAL A 586 21.91 3.54 -41.45
CA VAL A 586 20.60 3.68 -40.82
C VAL A 586 20.62 2.95 -39.48
N VAL A 587 20.37 3.64 -38.37
CA VAL A 587 20.32 3.06 -37.03
C VAL A 587 18.85 2.82 -36.65
N PRO A 588 18.40 1.56 -36.51
CA PRO A 588 17.06 1.22 -36.04
C PRO A 588 16.73 1.78 -34.66
N ASP A 589 15.48 2.20 -34.44
CA ASP A 589 15.01 2.56 -33.09
C ASP A 589 14.91 1.31 -32.20
N VAL A 590 14.55 0.17 -32.80
CA VAL A 590 14.42 -1.12 -32.11
C VAL A 590 15.12 -2.23 -32.90
N VAL A 591 15.98 -2.99 -32.23
CA VAL A 591 16.59 -4.22 -32.76
C VAL A 591 15.94 -5.41 -32.08
N VAL A 592 15.38 -6.34 -32.86
CA VAL A 592 14.78 -7.58 -32.35
C VAL A 592 15.80 -8.71 -32.44
N LEU A 593 16.24 -9.21 -31.29
CA LEU A 593 17.09 -10.39 -31.18
C LEU A 593 16.24 -11.63 -30.91
N THR A 594 16.07 -12.51 -31.90
CA THR A 594 15.35 -13.78 -31.70
C THR A 594 16.31 -14.85 -31.17
N VAL A 595 16.02 -15.33 -29.96
CA VAL A 595 16.73 -16.42 -29.31
C VAL A 595 16.34 -17.75 -29.98
N PRO A 596 17.31 -18.59 -30.40
CA PRO A 596 17.03 -19.89 -31.00
C PRO A 596 16.25 -20.82 -30.05
N ALA A 597 15.37 -21.65 -30.59
CA ALA A 597 14.69 -22.67 -29.80
C ALA A 597 15.64 -23.81 -29.42
N ASP A 598 15.34 -24.51 -28.32
CA ASP A 598 16.14 -25.65 -27.85
C ASP A 598 16.25 -26.77 -28.90
N ALA A 599 15.21 -26.97 -29.72
CA ALA A 599 15.22 -27.96 -30.80
C ALA A 599 16.30 -27.71 -31.88
N ASP A 600 16.78 -26.47 -31.99
CA ASP A 600 17.82 -26.05 -32.93
C ASP A 600 19.23 -26.13 -32.30
N CYS A 601 19.31 -26.50 -31.02
CA CYS A 601 20.58 -26.70 -30.31
C CYS A 601 21.13 -28.09 -30.63
N GLY A 602 22.01 -28.19 -31.63
CA GLY A 602 22.56 -29.44 -32.21
C GLY A 602 23.05 -30.56 -31.26
N SER A 603 24.27 -31.08 -31.44
CA SER A 603 24.68 -32.36 -30.79
C SER A 603 24.98 -32.28 -29.28
N GLY A 604 24.90 -31.08 -28.66
CA GLY A 604 25.26 -30.84 -27.26
C GLY A 604 24.11 -31.01 -26.24
N GLY A 605 22.90 -31.37 -26.69
CA GLY A 605 21.72 -31.47 -25.84
C GLY A 605 21.33 -30.14 -25.17
N VAL A 606 20.49 -30.20 -24.13
CA VAL A 606 19.97 -29.02 -23.43
C VAL A 606 21.10 -28.18 -22.83
N VAL A 607 22.03 -28.81 -22.10
CA VAL A 607 23.15 -28.13 -21.44
C VAL A 607 24.04 -27.40 -22.46
N GLY A 608 24.49 -28.09 -23.51
CA GLY A 608 25.31 -27.47 -24.55
C GLY A 608 24.58 -26.35 -25.30
N GLY A 609 23.26 -26.49 -25.48
CA GLY A 609 22.40 -25.44 -26.03
C GLY A 609 22.38 -24.18 -25.17
N VAL A 610 22.15 -24.32 -23.86
CA VAL A 610 22.12 -23.23 -22.89
C VAL A 610 23.45 -22.46 -22.87
N HIS A 611 24.58 -23.16 -22.72
CA HIS A 611 25.92 -22.53 -22.71
C HIS A 611 26.18 -21.74 -23.98
N ARG A 612 25.91 -22.35 -25.14
CA ARG A 612 26.11 -21.71 -26.44
C ARG A 612 25.26 -20.45 -26.58
N VAL A 613 23.96 -20.53 -26.29
CA VAL A 613 23.00 -19.42 -26.46
C VAL A 613 23.26 -18.30 -25.46
N VAL A 614 23.52 -18.60 -24.19
CA VAL A 614 23.85 -17.58 -23.18
C VAL A 614 25.11 -16.81 -23.58
N ARG A 615 26.16 -17.51 -24.04
CA ARG A 615 27.38 -16.89 -24.55
C ARG A 615 27.12 -16.01 -25.78
N GLU A 616 26.35 -16.52 -26.74
CA GLU A 616 25.96 -15.82 -27.95
C GLU A 616 25.19 -14.53 -27.66
N VAL A 617 24.18 -14.58 -26.79
CA VAL A 617 23.38 -13.41 -26.40
C VAL A 617 24.21 -12.45 -25.56
N ALA A 618 25.03 -12.92 -24.62
CA ALA A 618 25.92 -12.06 -23.84
C ALA A 618 26.88 -11.26 -24.73
N GLY A 619 27.40 -11.86 -25.80
CA GLY A 619 28.20 -11.17 -26.81
C GLY A 619 27.44 -10.05 -27.52
N VAL A 620 26.17 -10.29 -27.88
CA VAL A 620 25.30 -9.26 -28.49
C VAL A 620 24.98 -8.14 -27.50
N LEU A 621 24.65 -8.46 -26.24
CA LEU A 621 24.38 -7.46 -25.20
C LEU A 621 25.60 -6.56 -24.98
N ARG A 622 26.79 -7.17 -24.88
CA ARG A 622 28.06 -6.46 -24.72
C ARG A 622 28.34 -5.50 -25.88
N GLU A 623 28.26 -5.98 -27.12
CA GLU A 623 28.50 -5.14 -28.30
C GLU A 623 27.47 -4.00 -28.40
N PHE A 624 26.19 -4.31 -28.14
CA PHE A 624 25.11 -3.32 -28.20
C PHE A 624 25.28 -2.19 -27.17
N VAL A 625 25.86 -2.48 -26.00
CA VAL A 625 26.13 -1.48 -24.96
C VAL A 625 27.41 -0.70 -25.26
N MET A 626 28.46 -1.37 -25.75
CA MET A 626 29.77 -0.76 -25.96
C MET A 626 29.85 0.16 -27.18
N ASP A 627 29.05 -0.09 -28.21
CA ASP A 627 29.05 0.72 -29.42
C ASP A 627 28.06 1.90 -29.31
N GLU A 628 28.61 3.12 -29.19
CA GLU A 628 27.87 4.37 -29.02
C GLU A 628 26.84 4.64 -30.12
N ARG A 629 26.98 4.03 -31.31
CA ARG A 629 26.00 4.16 -32.40
C ARG A 629 24.61 3.66 -31.97
N TRP A 630 24.56 2.72 -31.03
CA TRP A 630 23.32 2.18 -30.50
C TRP A 630 22.73 2.97 -29.34
N ALA A 631 23.35 4.06 -28.88
CA ALA A 631 22.95 4.78 -27.67
C ALA A 631 21.44 5.14 -27.62
N GLY A 632 20.84 5.47 -28.77
CA GLY A 632 19.41 5.80 -28.92
C GLY A 632 18.48 4.61 -29.19
N SER A 633 19.01 3.41 -29.41
CA SER A 633 18.23 2.22 -29.78
C SER A 633 17.85 1.37 -28.56
N ARG A 634 16.79 0.58 -28.70
CA ARG A 634 16.39 -0.47 -27.75
C ARG A 634 16.59 -1.86 -28.33
N LEU A 635 17.02 -2.82 -27.52
CA LEU A 635 17.15 -4.22 -27.91
C LEU A 635 16.00 -5.05 -27.32
N LEU A 636 15.13 -5.56 -28.19
CA LEU A 636 14.04 -6.47 -27.84
C LEU A 636 14.52 -7.91 -27.99
N VAL A 637 14.69 -8.62 -26.88
CA VAL A 637 15.08 -10.02 -26.84
C VAL A 637 13.82 -10.89 -26.88
N ARG A 638 13.60 -11.55 -28.02
CA ARG A 638 12.46 -12.42 -28.27
C ARG A 638 12.83 -13.88 -27.97
N THR A 639 12.04 -14.51 -27.11
CA THR A 639 12.11 -15.93 -26.76
C THR A 639 10.80 -16.64 -27.14
N SER A 640 10.79 -17.98 -27.11
CA SER A 640 9.60 -18.79 -27.34
C SER A 640 9.55 -19.95 -26.36
N GLY A 641 8.58 -19.94 -25.45
CA GLY A 641 8.40 -20.98 -24.43
C GLY A 641 9.48 -20.95 -23.34
N ALA A 642 10.13 -19.80 -23.14
CA ALA A 642 11.13 -19.61 -22.08
C ALA A 642 10.50 -19.45 -20.69
N VAL A 643 9.23 -19.06 -20.64
CA VAL A 643 8.51 -18.77 -19.40
C VAL A 643 7.21 -19.58 -19.35
N VAL A 644 6.91 -20.13 -18.18
CA VAL A 644 5.61 -20.76 -17.87
C VAL A 644 4.67 -19.70 -17.31
N VAL A 645 3.50 -19.53 -17.94
CA VAL A 645 2.49 -18.53 -17.59
C VAL A 645 1.26 -19.19 -16.96
N GLU A 646 0.87 -20.37 -17.45
CA GLU A 646 -0.32 -21.08 -17.01
C GLU A 646 0.02 -22.45 -16.40
N SER A 647 -0.78 -22.89 -15.42
CA SER A 647 -0.58 -24.20 -14.79
C SER A 647 -0.69 -25.33 -15.81
N GLY A 648 0.35 -26.16 -15.91
CA GLY A 648 0.43 -27.26 -16.87
C GLY A 648 1.08 -26.89 -18.22
N GLU A 649 1.42 -25.62 -18.46
CA GLU A 649 2.29 -25.23 -19.56
C GLU A 649 3.69 -25.83 -19.36
N ARG A 650 4.30 -26.32 -20.44
CA ARG A 650 5.63 -26.93 -20.41
C ARG A 650 6.67 -25.88 -20.76
N VAL A 651 7.82 -25.96 -20.09
CA VAL A 651 9.02 -25.22 -20.52
C VAL A 651 9.39 -25.69 -21.92
N GLY A 652 9.33 -24.77 -22.89
CA GLY A 652 9.64 -25.01 -24.30
C GLY A 652 11.08 -24.64 -24.69
N SER A 653 11.77 -23.85 -23.86
CA SER A 653 13.14 -23.38 -24.14
C SER A 653 13.93 -23.06 -22.85
N PHE A 654 14.80 -23.96 -22.40
CA PHE A 654 15.74 -23.74 -21.30
C PHE A 654 16.81 -22.70 -21.63
N ALA A 655 17.29 -22.65 -22.88
CA ALA A 655 18.24 -21.63 -23.30
C ALA A 655 17.62 -20.24 -23.20
N GLY A 656 16.38 -20.10 -23.69
CA GLY A 656 15.56 -18.90 -23.50
C GLY A 656 15.36 -18.55 -22.03
N ALA A 657 15.05 -19.51 -21.15
CA ALA A 657 14.91 -19.25 -19.72
C ALA A 657 16.20 -18.68 -19.10
N ALA A 658 17.36 -19.25 -19.43
CA ALA A 658 18.64 -18.70 -18.97
C ALA A 658 18.89 -17.28 -19.51
N VAL A 659 18.52 -17.00 -20.77
CA VAL A 659 18.62 -15.65 -21.35
C VAL A 659 17.73 -14.63 -20.62
N TRP A 660 16.56 -15.02 -20.11
CA TRP A 660 15.74 -14.12 -19.30
C TRP A 660 16.50 -13.62 -18.06
N GLY A 661 17.20 -14.51 -17.35
CA GLY A 661 18.04 -14.12 -16.21
C GLY A 661 19.17 -13.18 -16.61
N LEU A 662 19.89 -13.50 -17.70
CA LEU A 662 20.96 -12.66 -18.25
C LEU A 662 20.47 -11.22 -18.55
N VAL A 663 19.34 -11.10 -19.25
CA VAL A 663 18.81 -9.81 -19.70
C VAL A 663 18.19 -9.03 -18.55
N ARG A 664 17.60 -9.68 -17.53
CA ARG A 664 17.12 -8.99 -16.32
C ARG A 664 18.25 -8.26 -15.60
N SER A 665 19.43 -8.87 -15.46
CA SER A 665 20.61 -8.17 -14.95
C SER A 665 21.05 -7.03 -15.86
N ALA A 666 21.03 -7.22 -17.19
CA ALA A 666 21.33 -6.15 -18.14
C ALA A 666 20.33 -4.97 -18.07
N GLN A 667 19.06 -5.24 -17.77
CA GLN A 667 18.03 -4.22 -17.51
C GLN A 667 18.33 -3.41 -16.25
N ALA A 668 18.89 -4.05 -15.20
CA ALA A 668 19.30 -3.38 -13.98
C ALA A 668 20.54 -2.48 -14.21
N GLU A 669 21.48 -2.90 -15.06
CA GLU A 669 22.68 -2.13 -15.43
C GLU A 669 22.36 -0.98 -16.38
N HIS A 670 21.46 -1.20 -17.33
CA HIS A 670 21.07 -0.21 -18.35
C HIS A 670 19.54 -0.07 -18.46
N PRO A 671 18.90 0.66 -17.53
CA PRO A 671 17.45 0.84 -17.51
C PRO A 671 16.90 1.40 -18.83
N GLY A 672 15.81 0.80 -19.33
CA GLY A 672 15.11 1.23 -20.55
C GLY A 672 15.76 0.84 -21.88
N ARG A 673 16.91 0.15 -21.85
CA ARG A 673 17.66 -0.28 -23.06
C ARG A 673 17.25 -1.64 -23.60
N PHE A 674 16.71 -2.51 -22.74
CA PHE A 674 16.39 -3.90 -23.06
C PHE A 674 14.93 -4.23 -22.77
N LEU A 675 14.29 -4.98 -23.68
CA LEU A 675 12.94 -5.49 -23.53
C LEU A 675 12.92 -7.01 -23.66
N LEU A 676 12.31 -7.73 -22.72
CA LEU A 676 12.11 -9.18 -22.81
C LEU A 676 10.70 -9.50 -23.29
N VAL A 677 10.59 -10.33 -24.33
CA VAL A 677 9.31 -10.80 -24.85
C VAL A 677 9.36 -12.30 -25.12
N ASP A 678 8.49 -13.08 -24.48
CA ASP A 678 8.33 -14.52 -24.77
C ASP A 678 7.04 -14.77 -25.53
N VAL A 679 7.15 -15.35 -26.73
CA VAL A 679 6.04 -15.51 -27.69
C VAL A 679 5.84 -16.98 -27.99
N VAL A 680 4.65 -17.52 -27.73
CA VAL A 680 4.24 -18.85 -28.16
C VAL A 680 3.04 -18.71 -29.10
N ASP A 681 3.21 -19.18 -30.35
CA ASP A 681 2.18 -19.15 -31.39
C ASP A 681 1.28 -20.39 -31.24
N ASP A 682 -0.02 -20.21 -31.04
CA ASP A 682 -0.98 -21.29 -30.75
C ASP A 682 -1.64 -21.88 -32.01
N GLY A 683 -1.16 -21.50 -33.19
CA GLY A 683 -1.54 -22.13 -34.47
C GLY A 683 -2.98 -21.87 -34.91
N ARG A 684 -3.68 -20.90 -34.30
CA ARG A 684 -4.98 -20.42 -34.80
C ARG A 684 -4.72 -19.45 -35.95
N ASP A 685 -5.40 -19.68 -37.08
CA ASP A 685 -5.20 -18.97 -38.36
C ASP A 685 -4.87 -17.47 -38.19
N GLY A 686 -3.66 -17.10 -38.63
CA GLY A 686 -3.15 -15.72 -38.59
C GLY A 686 -2.28 -15.39 -37.38
N GLY A 687 -1.40 -16.32 -36.96
CA GLY A 687 -0.41 -16.13 -35.90
C GLY A 687 0.15 -14.71 -35.89
N VAL A 688 0.28 -14.12 -34.69
CA VAL A 688 0.63 -12.70 -34.54
C VAL A 688 1.92 -12.44 -35.29
N GLY A 689 1.83 -11.86 -36.48
CA GLY A 689 3.01 -11.47 -37.25
C GLY A 689 3.83 -10.56 -36.36
N PHE A 690 5.05 -10.97 -36.00
CA PHE A 690 5.95 -10.15 -35.20
C PHE A 690 6.55 -9.04 -36.08
N ASP A 691 5.67 -8.23 -36.66
CA ASP A 691 5.97 -7.14 -37.57
C ASP A 691 6.31 -5.85 -36.80
N ALA A 692 6.71 -4.81 -37.54
CA ALA A 692 7.09 -3.54 -36.95
C ALA A 692 5.95 -2.87 -36.14
N GLY A 693 4.68 -3.16 -36.47
CA GLY A 693 3.53 -2.64 -35.74
C GLY A 693 3.38 -3.29 -34.36
N VAL A 694 3.50 -4.62 -34.31
CA VAL A 694 3.47 -5.37 -33.03
C VAL A 694 4.66 -4.99 -32.15
N VAL A 695 5.86 -4.91 -32.72
CA VAL A 695 7.06 -4.47 -31.99
C VAL A 695 6.88 -3.04 -31.45
N GLY A 696 6.37 -2.13 -32.28
CA GLY A 696 6.05 -0.77 -31.84
C GLY A 696 5.07 -0.74 -30.67
N GLY A 697 4.01 -1.54 -30.72
CA GLY A 697 3.04 -1.70 -29.64
C GLY A 697 3.63 -2.21 -28.33
N LEU A 698 4.46 -3.26 -28.40
CA LEU A 698 5.13 -3.83 -27.21
C LEU A 698 6.10 -2.82 -26.58
N VAL A 699 6.78 -2.00 -27.38
CA VAL A 699 7.69 -0.96 -26.88
C VAL A 699 6.92 0.24 -26.31
N ALA A 700 5.78 0.59 -26.90
CA ALA A 700 4.95 1.72 -26.48
C ALA A 700 4.22 1.48 -25.16
N CYS A 701 3.95 0.21 -24.79
CA CYS A 701 3.26 -0.10 -23.53
C CYS A 701 4.10 0.20 -22.27
N GLY A 702 5.40 0.46 -22.41
CA GLY A 702 6.28 0.90 -21.32
C GLY A 702 6.75 -0.19 -20.35
N GLU A 703 6.27 -1.42 -20.51
CA GLU A 703 6.68 -2.58 -19.72
C GLU A 703 8.03 -3.12 -20.18
N SER A 704 8.81 -3.73 -19.27
CA SER A 704 10.16 -4.26 -19.57
C SER A 704 10.20 -5.78 -19.80
N GLN A 705 9.17 -6.50 -19.35
CA GLN A 705 9.07 -7.96 -19.40
C GLN A 705 7.64 -8.38 -19.77
N LEU A 706 7.50 -9.00 -20.94
CA LEU A 706 6.21 -9.31 -21.56
C LEU A 706 6.14 -10.77 -22.02
N VAL A 707 4.94 -11.35 -21.97
CA VAL A 707 4.62 -12.60 -22.64
C VAL A 707 3.46 -12.38 -23.61
N VAL A 708 3.50 -13.08 -24.73
CA VAL A 708 2.42 -13.12 -25.71
C VAL A 708 1.95 -14.57 -25.87
N ARG A 709 0.66 -14.80 -25.59
CA ARG A 709 -0.01 -16.10 -25.72
C ARG A 709 -1.34 -15.90 -26.44
N GLY A 710 -1.54 -16.55 -27.60
CA GLY A 710 -2.79 -16.47 -28.36
C GLY A 710 -3.26 -15.03 -28.66
N GLY A 711 -2.33 -14.12 -28.95
CA GLY A 711 -2.62 -12.70 -29.21
C GLY A 711 -2.86 -11.82 -27.97
N VAL A 712 -2.82 -12.40 -26.76
CA VAL A 712 -2.94 -11.65 -25.50
C VAL A 712 -1.55 -11.31 -24.97
N VAL A 713 -1.33 -10.02 -24.72
CA VAL A 713 -0.10 -9.51 -24.09
C VAL A 713 -0.29 -9.48 -22.57
N ARG A 714 0.67 -10.03 -21.83
CA ARG A 714 0.72 -9.95 -20.36
C ARG A 714 2.08 -9.42 -19.91
N CYS A 715 2.14 -8.72 -18.79
CA CYS A 715 3.34 -8.16 -18.18
C CYS A 715 3.65 -8.84 -16.85
N ALA A 716 4.94 -8.90 -16.50
CA ALA A 716 5.38 -9.51 -15.25
C ALA A 716 5.09 -8.60 -14.04
N ARG A 717 4.59 -9.18 -12.96
CA ARG A 717 4.45 -8.54 -11.64
C ARG A 717 4.93 -9.50 -10.57
N LEU A 718 5.44 -8.95 -9.48
CA LEU A 718 5.78 -9.73 -8.29
C LEU A 718 4.58 -9.72 -7.35
N ALA A 719 4.04 -10.89 -7.03
CA ALA A 719 2.89 -11.06 -6.15
C ALA A 719 3.26 -11.94 -4.95
N ARG A 720 2.53 -11.82 -3.84
CA ARG A 720 2.72 -12.66 -2.65
C ARG A 720 2.05 -14.01 -2.85
N VAL A 721 2.74 -15.08 -2.44
CA VAL A 721 2.21 -16.44 -2.55
C VAL A 721 1.04 -16.63 -1.57
N SER A 722 -0.16 -16.79 -2.09
CA SER A 722 -1.35 -17.10 -1.30
C SER A 722 -1.45 -18.61 -1.05
N GLY A 723 -1.16 -19.07 0.17
CA GLY A 723 -1.38 -20.45 0.60
C GLY A 723 -0.16 -21.39 0.49
N ILE A 724 0.73 -21.32 1.48
CA ILE A 724 1.93 -22.18 1.63
C ILE A 724 1.60 -23.69 1.57
N GLY A 725 0.40 -24.10 2.00
CA GLY A 725 -0.05 -25.49 1.90
C GLY A 725 -0.12 -26.04 0.47
N ALA A 726 -0.23 -25.18 -0.56
CA ALA A 726 -0.11 -25.60 -1.95
C ALA A 726 1.35 -25.83 -2.38
N VAL A 727 2.30 -25.06 -1.83
CA VAL A 727 3.75 -25.21 -2.08
C VAL A 727 4.31 -26.44 -1.36
N ALA A 728 3.91 -26.65 -0.10
CA ALA A 728 4.31 -27.82 0.70
C ALA A 728 3.84 -29.14 0.06
N ARG A 729 2.77 -29.14 -0.74
CA ARG A 729 2.32 -30.31 -1.53
C ARG A 729 3.20 -30.64 -2.75
N ARG A 730 4.12 -29.76 -3.15
CA ARG A 730 4.99 -29.94 -4.35
C ARG A 730 6.24 -30.79 -4.06
N VAL A 731 6.54 -31.03 -2.79
CA VAL A 731 7.58 -31.94 -2.29
C VAL A 731 6.95 -32.85 -1.24
N GLY A 732 7.29 -34.14 -1.24
CA GLY A 732 6.86 -35.06 -0.21
C GLY A 732 7.42 -34.65 1.14
N GLY A 733 6.67 -34.88 2.22
CA GLY A 733 7.25 -34.82 3.56
C GLY A 733 8.38 -35.84 3.64
N TRP A 734 9.53 -35.46 4.21
CA TRP A 734 10.75 -36.27 4.35
C TRP A 734 10.57 -37.49 5.30
N GLN A 735 9.42 -38.17 5.23
CA GLN A 735 9.00 -39.20 6.17
C GLN A 735 9.33 -40.59 5.62
N GLY A 736 10.53 -41.08 5.93
CA GLY A 736 10.92 -42.46 5.64
C GLY A 736 12.42 -42.72 5.72
N ALA A 737 12.80 -44.00 5.79
CA ALA A 737 14.19 -44.42 5.69
C ALA A 737 14.70 -44.24 4.24
N GLY A 738 15.74 -43.43 4.06
CA GLY A 738 16.35 -43.15 2.77
C GLY A 738 17.44 -42.08 2.84
N THR A 739 18.26 -42.01 1.79
CA THR A 739 19.39 -41.07 1.71
C THR A 739 18.95 -39.73 1.08
N VAL A 740 19.40 -38.61 1.66
CA VAL A 740 19.28 -37.27 1.05
C VAL A 740 20.65 -36.80 0.56
N LEU A 741 20.75 -36.55 -0.75
CA LEU A 741 21.94 -36.00 -1.40
C LEU A 741 21.93 -34.47 -1.29
N ILE A 742 22.99 -33.88 -0.74
CA ILE A 742 23.19 -32.43 -0.68
C ILE A 742 24.45 -32.06 -1.47
N THR A 743 24.26 -31.48 -2.67
CA THR A 743 25.39 -30.96 -3.46
C THR A 743 25.75 -29.56 -2.96
N GLY A 744 27.04 -29.25 -2.88
CA GLY A 744 27.49 -28.09 -2.08
C GLY A 744 27.34 -28.35 -0.57
N GLY A 745 27.13 -29.61 -0.16
CA GLY A 745 26.87 -30.02 1.22
C GLY A 745 28.03 -29.74 2.18
N THR A 746 29.24 -29.57 1.64
CA THR A 746 30.43 -29.17 2.42
C THR A 746 30.63 -27.65 2.49
N GLY A 747 29.69 -26.85 1.99
CA GLY A 747 29.70 -25.38 2.06
C GLY A 747 28.74 -24.86 3.13
N THR A 748 28.77 -23.55 3.39
CA THR A 748 27.98 -22.91 4.47
C THR A 748 26.49 -23.24 4.39
N LEU A 749 25.84 -22.96 3.25
CA LEU A 749 24.40 -23.21 3.05
C LEU A 749 24.07 -24.70 3.10
N GLY A 750 24.88 -25.53 2.44
CA GLY A 750 24.69 -26.99 2.45
C GLY A 750 24.76 -27.58 3.86
N GLY A 751 25.69 -27.11 4.69
CA GLY A 751 25.80 -27.52 6.09
C GLY A 751 24.64 -27.04 6.96
N LEU A 752 24.12 -25.83 6.75
CA LEU A 752 22.92 -25.35 7.43
C LEU A 752 21.69 -26.19 7.09
N VAL A 753 21.52 -26.52 5.81
CA VAL A 753 20.42 -27.40 5.36
C VAL A 753 20.58 -28.81 5.93
N ALA A 754 21.80 -29.35 5.96
CA ALA A 754 22.05 -30.67 6.55
C ALA A 754 21.62 -30.71 8.03
N ARG A 755 21.99 -29.71 8.83
CA ARG A 755 21.55 -29.59 10.23
C ARG A 755 20.03 -29.52 10.34
N HIS A 756 19.40 -28.69 9.53
CA HIS A 756 17.95 -28.51 9.54
C HIS A 756 17.20 -29.81 9.18
N LEU A 757 17.67 -30.54 8.17
CA LEU A 757 17.07 -31.81 7.75
C LEU A 757 17.16 -32.87 8.86
N VAL A 758 18.28 -32.93 9.59
CA VAL A 758 18.43 -33.87 10.71
C VAL A 758 17.57 -33.44 11.91
N ALA A 759 17.68 -32.18 12.32
CA ALA A 759 17.04 -31.69 13.55
C ALA A 759 15.50 -31.58 13.44
N GLU A 760 14.99 -31.04 12.33
CA GLU A 760 13.57 -30.71 12.17
C GLU A 760 12.79 -31.75 11.37
N HIS A 761 13.48 -32.46 10.46
CA HIS A 761 12.85 -33.44 9.57
C HIS A 761 13.26 -34.89 9.86
N GLY A 762 14.15 -35.12 10.83
CA GLY A 762 14.54 -36.46 11.25
C GLY A 762 15.23 -37.28 10.16
N VAL A 763 15.91 -36.64 9.20
CA VAL A 763 16.61 -37.33 8.12
C VAL A 763 17.77 -38.15 8.69
N GLU A 764 17.70 -39.47 8.52
CA GLU A 764 18.67 -40.40 9.11
C GLU A 764 19.94 -40.61 8.27
N HIS A 765 19.89 -40.43 6.95
CA HIS A 765 21.03 -40.69 6.05
C HIS A 765 21.30 -39.50 5.13
N LEU A 766 22.51 -38.94 5.23
CA LEU A 766 22.96 -37.80 4.42
C LEU A 766 24.14 -38.18 3.53
N LEU A 767 24.08 -37.77 2.26
CA LEU A 767 25.20 -37.82 1.33
C LEU A 767 25.62 -36.37 1.00
N LEU A 768 26.69 -35.90 1.65
CA LEU A 768 27.22 -34.55 1.46
C LEU A 768 28.28 -34.55 0.35
N VAL A 769 28.06 -33.74 -0.67
CA VAL A 769 28.89 -33.76 -1.89
C VAL A 769 29.46 -32.40 -2.20
N GLY A 770 30.75 -32.38 -2.52
CA GLY A 770 31.44 -31.21 -3.04
C GLY A 770 32.78 -31.60 -3.65
N ARG A 771 33.38 -30.74 -4.48
CA ARG A 771 34.64 -31.04 -5.20
C ARG A 771 35.80 -31.45 -4.28
N ARG A 772 35.88 -30.86 -3.08
CA ARG A 772 36.91 -31.20 -2.08
C ARG A 772 36.56 -32.41 -1.22
N GLY A 773 35.29 -32.81 -1.19
CA GLY A 773 34.77 -33.92 -0.39
C GLY A 773 35.25 -33.87 1.08
N PRO A 774 35.76 -34.98 1.63
CA PRO A 774 36.26 -35.05 3.01
C PRO A 774 37.40 -34.08 3.35
N HIS A 775 38.04 -33.48 2.34
CA HIS A 775 39.12 -32.50 2.53
C HIS A 775 38.63 -31.05 2.56
N ALA A 776 37.32 -30.81 2.55
CA ALA A 776 36.77 -29.48 2.70
C ALA A 776 36.97 -28.95 4.14
N PRO A 777 37.36 -27.66 4.33
CA PRO A 777 37.48 -27.07 5.67
C PRO A 777 36.16 -27.15 6.44
N GLY A 778 36.20 -27.53 7.72
CA GLY A 778 35.02 -27.58 8.60
C GLY A 778 34.12 -28.81 8.41
N VAL A 779 34.40 -29.69 7.43
CA VAL A 779 33.50 -30.82 7.13
C VAL A 779 33.58 -31.92 8.18
N ALA A 780 34.74 -32.13 8.81
CA ALA A 780 34.91 -33.15 9.84
C ALA A 780 34.11 -32.79 11.11
N GLU A 781 34.12 -31.51 11.49
CA GLU A 781 33.31 -30.98 12.58
C GLU A 781 31.81 -31.10 12.29
N LEU A 782 31.39 -30.75 11.06
CA LEU A 782 30.01 -30.90 10.62
C LEU A 782 29.54 -32.36 10.65
N VAL A 783 30.36 -33.31 10.18
CA VAL A 783 30.04 -34.74 10.23
C VAL A 783 29.85 -35.20 11.66
N ALA A 784 30.80 -34.88 12.55
CA ALA A 784 30.70 -35.27 13.96
C ALA A 784 29.46 -34.68 14.65
N GLU A 785 29.09 -33.44 14.32
CA GLU A 785 27.88 -32.78 14.83
C GLU A 785 26.60 -33.51 14.39
N LEU A 786 26.49 -33.84 13.09
CA LEU A 786 25.33 -34.52 12.53
C LEU A 786 25.22 -35.98 13.00
N GLU A 787 26.34 -36.67 13.17
CA GLU A 787 26.39 -38.03 13.73
C GLU A 787 26.00 -38.05 15.22
N ALA A 788 26.42 -37.05 15.99
CA ALA A 788 25.98 -36.87 17.37
C ALA A 788 24.47 -36.61 17.48
N ALA A 789 23.87 -35.99 16.45
CA ALA A 789 22.43 -35.79 16.32
C ALA A 789 21.67 -37.03 15.81
N GLY A 790 22.36 -38.14 15.54
CA GLY A 790 21.77 -39.43 15.18
C GLY A 790 21.71 -39.74 13.69
N ALA A 791 22.28 -38.91 12.82
CA ALA A 791 22.33 -39.16 11.38
C ALA A 791 23.58 -39.94 10.96
N SER A 792 23.49 -40.76 9.93
CA SER A 792 24.62 -41.37 9.23
C SER A 792 25.04 -40.48 8.06
N VAL A 793 26.28 -40.00 8.07
CA VAL A 793 26.76 -39.04 7.07
C VAL A 793 27.86 -39.64 6.21
N THR A 794 27.64 -39.67 4.90
CA THR A 794 28.67 -40.00 3.90
C THR A 794 29.12 -38.72 3.21
N VAL A 795 30.43 -38.49 3.15
CA VAL A 795 31.00 -37.35 2.42
C VAL A 795 31.75 -37.86 1.19
N ALA A 796 31.37 -37.38 0.01
CA ALA A 796 32.01 -37.77 -1.24
C ALA A 796 32.60 -36.58 -2.00
N ALA A 797 33.82 -36.77 -2.52
CA ALA A 797 34.42 -35.84 -3.48
C ALA A 797 33.84 -36.13 -4.86
N CYS A 798 33.04 -35.21 -5.40
CA CYS A 798 32.46 -35.34 -6.73
C CYS A 798 32.24 -33.94 -7.32
N ASP A 799 32.65 -33.76 -8.59
CA ASP A 799 32.22 -32.62 -9.38
C ASP A 799 30.89 -32.96 -10.04
N VAL A 800 29.83 -32.33 -9.57
CA VAL A 800 28.47 -32.60 -10.03
C VAL A 800 28.21 -32.10 -11.46
N ALA A 801 29.10 -31.26 -12.00
CA ALA A 801 29.08 -30.89 -13.41
C ALA A 801 29.58 -32.02 -14.33
N ASP A 802 30.25 -33.05 -13.79
CA ASP A 802 30.65 -34.23 -14.57
C ASP A 802 29.58 -35.33 -14.44
N ARG A 803 28.89 -35.60 -15.55
CA ARG A 803 27.80 -36.59 -15.61
C ARG A 803 28.25 -37.99 -15.21
N ASP A 804 29.46 -38.41 -15.58
CA ASP A 804 29.97 -39.74 -15.27
C ASP A 804 30.34 -39.86 -13.79
N ALA A 805 30.90 -38.80 -13.21
CA ALA A 805 31.15 -38.74 -11.77
C ALA A 805 29.85 -38.79 -10.95
N VAL A 806 28.79 -38.09 -11.37
CA VAL A 806 27.47 -38.16 -10.71
C VAL A 806 26.87 -39.56 -10.84
N ARG A 807 27.01 -40.21 -12.00
CA ARG A 807 26.52 -41.58 -12.20
C ARG A 807 27.24 -42.57 -11.28
N GLU A 808 28.55 -42.47 -11.14
CA GLU A 808 29.34 -43.30 -10.22
C GLU A 808 28.96 -43.06 -8.76
N LEU A 809 28.81 -41.79 -8.37
CA LEU A 809 28.36 -41.38 -7.04
C LEU A 809 27.00 -42.01 -6.70
N LEU A 810 26.02 -41.91 -7.61
CA LEU A 810 24.67 -42.44 -7.41
C LEU A 810 24.65 -43.98 -7.37
N ALA A 811 25.52 -44.65 -8.14
CA ALA A 811 25.67 -46.10 -8.09
C ALA A 811 26.24 -46.60 -6.75
N GLY A 812 26.91 -45.74 -5.99
CA GLY A 812 27.44 -46.02 -4.65
C GLY A 812 26.41 -45.93 -3.53
N VAL A 813 25.17 -45.47 -3.78
CA VAL A 813 24.12 -45.37 -2.77
C VAL A 813 23.59 -46.78 -2.44
N PRO A 814 23.59 -47.22 -1.16
CA PRO A 814 23.13 -48.55 -0.79
C PRO A 814 21.65 -48.78 -1.13
N ALA A 815 21.31 -49.99 -1.58
CA ALA A 815 19.93 -50.33 -1.96
C ALA A 815 18.98 -50.41 -0.76
N GLU A 816 19.52 -50.64 0.44
CA GLU A 816 18.79 -50.71 1.72
C GLU A 816 18.32 -49.33 2.19
N VAL A 817 19.04 -48.26 1.82
CA VAL A 817 18.75 -46.86 2.16
C VAL A 817 18.76 -46.01 0.89
N PRO A 818 17.82 -46.25 -0.04
CA PRO A 818 17.85 -45.68 -1.38
C PRO A 818 17.77 -44.15 -1.35
N LEU A 819 18.22 -43.52 -2.43
CA LEU A 819 18.10 -42.07 -2.58
C LEU A 819 16.61 -41.65 -2.61
N ARG A 820 16.22 -40.73 -1.71
CA ARG A 820 14.84 -40.21 -1.60
C ARG A 820 14.73 -38.72 -1.83
N GLY A 821 15.82 -37.97 -1.65
CA GLY A 821 15.80 -36.55 -1.91
C GLY A 821 17.11 -36.00 -2.42
N VAL A 822 17.01 -34.90 -3.17
CA VAL A 822 18.14 -34.13 -3.65
C VAL A 822 17.96 -32.68 -3.22
N VAL A 823 19.00 -32.11 -2.61
CA VAL A 823 19.12 -30.67 -2.39
C VAL A 823 20.34 -30.17 -3.16
N HIS A 824 20.10 -29.28 -4.12
CA HIS A 824 21.13 -28.68 -4.94
C HIS A 824 21.48 -27.28 -4.43
N ALA A 825 22.48 -27.21 -3.55
CA ALA A 825 23.02 -25.97 -2.99
C ALA A 825 24.41 -25.61 -3.56
N ALA A 826 24.84 -26.26 -4.65
CA ALA A 826 26.10 -25.94 -5.29
C ALA A 826 26.00 -24.64 -6.10
N GLY A 827 27.04 -23.82 -6.02
CA GLY A 827 27.11 -22.56 -6.74
C GLY A 827 28.49 -21.94 -6.64
N VAL A 828 28.82 -21.10 -7.61
CA VAL A 828 30.00 -20.24 -7.63
C VAL A 828 29.55 -18.87 -8.13
N LEU A 829 30.07 -17.82 -7.51
CA LEU A 829 29.92 -16.44 -7.97
C LEU A 829 31.21 -16.01 -8.67
N ASP A 830 31.03 -15.27 -9.75
CA ASP A 830 32.10 -14.66 -10.53
C ASP A 830 31.42 -13.51 -11.28
N ASP A 831 31.23 -12.40 -10.57
CA ASP A 831 30.37 -11.29 -10.97
C ASP A 831 31.11 -10.33 -11.92
N ALA A 832 30.41 -9.82 -12.91
CA ALA A 832 30.87 -8.78 -13.83
C ALA A 832 29.67 -8.09 -14.49
N THR A 833 29.82 -6.80 -14.79
CA THR A 833 28.85 -6.09 -15.64
C THR A 833 28.84 -6.70 -17.05
N VAL A 834 27.78 -6.46 -17.81
CA VAL A 834 27.58 -6.97 -19.17
C VAL A 834 28.78 -6.64 -20.07
N GLU A 835 29.42 -5.49 -19.88
CA GLU A 835 30.56 -5.05 -20.69
C GLU A 835 31.86 -5.78 -20.35
N GLY A 836 32.01 -6.17 -19.08
CA GLY A 836 33.14 -6.91 -18.55
C GLY A 836 32.99 -8.43 -18.66
N LEU A 837 31.80 -8.94 -18.97
CA LEU A 837 31.49 -10.36 -18.87
C LEU A 837 32.26 -11.21 -19.91
N GLY A 838 33.15 -12.07 -19.41
CA GLY A 838 33.95 -12.99 -20.22
C GLY A 838 33.28 -14.36 -20.43
N TRP A 839 33.65 -15.05 -21.52
CA TRP A 839 33.08 -16.38 -21.82
C TRP A 839 33.49 -17.45 -20.80
N GLU A 840 34.76 -17.48 -20.38
CA GLU A 840 35.25 -18.42 -19.36
C GLU A 840 34.54 -18.24 -18.01
N GLN A 841 34.14 -17.00 -17.72
CA GLN A 841 33.42 -16.60 -16.53
C GLN A 841 31.97 -17.08 -16.57
N ILE A 842 31.31 -16.96 -17.73
CA ILE A 842 29.97 -17.53 -17.95
C ILE A 842 30.01 -19.05 -17.75
N GLU A 843 30.89 -19.77 -18.44
CA GLU A 843 30.96 -21.25 -18.36
C GLU A 843 31.18 -21.74 -16.92
N ARG A 844 32.08 -21.08 -16.18
CA ARG A 844 32.40 -21.42 -14.79
C ARG A 844 31.23 -21.23 -13.82
N VAL A 845 30.36 -20.23 -14.04
CA VAL A 845 29.19 -19.97 -13.20
C VAL A 845 28.00 -20.85 -13.60
N LEU A 846 27.84 -21.13 -14.90
CA LEU A 846 26.79 -22.01 -15.39
C LEU A 846 27.02 -23.47 -14.97
N ALA A 847 28.26 -23.99 -15.08
CA ALA A 847 28.57 -25.40 -14.82
C ALA A 847 28.00 -25.98 -13.49
N PRO A 848 28.24 -25.37 -12.31
CA PRO A 848 27.75 -25.94 -11.05
C PRO A 848 26.24 -25.84 -10.85
N LYS A 849 25.51 -25.12 -11.70
CA LYS A 849 24.05 -24.88 -11.59
C LYS A 849 23.30 -25.54 -12.74
N VAL A 850 23.68 -25.26 -13.98
CA VAL A 850 23.04 -25.76 -15.20
C VAL A 850 23.36 -27.23 -15.41
N ASP A 851 24.64 -27.56 -15.63
CA ASP A 851 25.10 -28.91 -15.94
C ASP A 851 24.78 -29.85 -14.79
N ALA A 852 25.13 -29.44 -13.57
CA ALA A 852 24.89 -30.23 -12.37
C ALA A 852 23.41 -30.54 -12.15
N ALA A 853 22.51 -29.55 -12.21
CA ALA A 853 21.10 -29.79 -11.99
C ALA A 853 20.47 -30.62 -13.12
N TRP A 854 20.93 -30.45 -14.37
CA TRP A 854 20.48 -31.28 -15.49
C TRP A 854 20.92 -32.75 -15.33
N HIS A 855 22.18 -33.00 -14.96
CA HIS A 855 22.68 -34.35 -14.69
C HIS A 855 21.93 -35.01 -13.54
N LEU A 856 21.71 -34.29 -12.43
CA LEU A 856 20.89 -34.77 -11.32
C LEU A 856 19.47 -35.08 -11.79
N HIS A 857 18.86 -34.22 -12.61
CA HIS A 857 17.52 -34.47 -13.14
C HIS A 857 17.44 -35.75 -13.96
N GLU A 858 18.35 -35.94 -14.93
CA GLU A 858 18.34 -37.12 -15.80
C GLU A 858 18.63 -38.40 -15.02
N LEU A 859 19.67 -38.40 -14.18
CA LEU A 859 20.15 -39.61 -13.51
C LEU A 859 19.25 -40.04 -12.34
N THR A 860 18.44 -39.13 -11.79
CA THR A 860 17.52 -39.45 -10.68
C THR A 860 16.05 -39.53 -11.09
N ARG A 861 15.73 -39.35 -12.38
CA ARG A 861 14.35 -39.27 -12.90
C ARG A 861 13.46 -40.42 -12.43
N ASP A 862 13.99 -41.64 -12.52
CA ASP A 862 13.24 -42.88 -12.27
C ASP A 862 13.49 -43.47 -10.87
N MET A 863 14.15 -42.73 -9.97
CA MET A 863 14.52 -43.21 -8.63
C MET A 863 13.40 -43.07 -7.58
N GLY A 864 12.24 -42.52 -7.96
CA GLY A 864 11.11 -42.33 -7.04
C GLY A 864 11.44 -41.36 -5.90
N LEU A 865 12.12 -40.25 -6.22
CA LEU A 865 12.42 -39.21 -5.24
C LEU A 865 11.12 -38.62 -4.68
N GLU A 866 11.19 -38.18 -3.43
CA GLU A 866 10.14 -37.45 -2.72
C GLU A 866 10.40 -35.94 -2.78
N ALA A 867 11.68 -35.53 -2.86
CA ALA A 867 12.08 -34.13 -2.91
C ALA A 867 13.21 -33.85 -3.91
N PHE A 868 13.12 -32.72 -4.62
CA PHE A 868 14.18 -32.19 -5.49
C PHE A 868 14.23 -30.67 -5.32
N VAL A 869 15.05 -30.20 -4.38
CA VAL A 869 15.12 -28.80 -3.96
C VAL A 869 16.28 -28.12 -4.66
N LEU A 870 16.01 -27.06 -5.43
CA LEU A 870 17.01 -26.27 -6.13
C LEU A 870 17.19 -24.92 -5.41
N PHE A 871 18.41 -24.62 -4.99
CA PHE A 871 18.73 -23.32 -4.42
C PHE A 871 19.03 -22.37 -5.57
N SER A 872 18.03 -21.57 -5.94
CA SER A 872 18.12 -20.49 -6.92
C SER A 872 18.47 -19.17 -6.21
N SER A 873 18.33 -18.04 -6.89
CA SER A 873 18.58 -16.71 -6.33
C SER A 873 17.59 -15.69 -6.86
N ALA A 874 17.20 -14.75 -5.99
CA ALA A 874 16.39 -13.59 -6.36
C ALA A 874 16.99 -12.78 -7.53
N ALA A 875 18.32 -12.85 -7.74
CA ALA A 875 18.97 -12.25 -8.91
C ALA A 875 18.44 -12.76 -10.26
N GLY A 876 17.99 -14.02 -10.34
CA GLY A 876 17.37 -14.57 -11.56
C GLY A 876 15.97 -14.02 -11.84
N VAL A 877 15.25 -13.58 -10.80
CA VAL A 877 13.87 -13.07 -10.90
C VAL A 877 13.85 -11.56 -11.05
N LEU A 878 14.60 -10.84 -10.21
CA LEU A 878 14.59 -9.38 -10.13
C LEU A 878 15.62 -8.75 -11.08
N GLY A 879 16.70 -9.47 -11.40
CA GLY A 879 17.90 -8.91 -12.01
C GLY A 879 18.73 -8.16 -10.98
N ASN A 880 20.03 -8.47 -10.91
CA ASN A 880 20.98 -7.67 -10.13
C ASN A 880 22.13 -7.25 -11.04
N ALA A 881 22.52 -5.98 -10.93
CA ALA A 881 23.61 -5.41 -11.71
C ALA A 881 24.93 -6.12 -11.34
N GLY A 882 25.69 -6.53 -12.36
CA GLY A 882 26.94 -7.27 -12.23
C GLY A 882 26.78 -8.78 -12.13
N GLN A 883 25.55 -9.32 -12.14
CA GLN A 883 25.29 -10.74 -11.87
C GLN A 883 24.65 -11.49 -13.05
N ALA A 884 24.88 -11.05 -14.29
CA ALA A 884 24.15 -11.54 -15.44
C ALA A 884 24.33 -13.05 -15.71
N ASN A 885 25.55 -13.57 -15.58
CA ASN A 885 25.82 -15.01 -15.67
C ASN A 885 25.18 -15.82 -14.53
N TYR A 886 25.21 -15.32 -13.30
CA TYR A 886 24.61 -15.96 -12.13
C TYR A 886 23.07 -15.95 -12.23
N ALA A 887 22.48 -14.83 -12.63
CA ALA A 887 21.05 -14.71 -12.89
C ALA A 887 20.60 -15.69 -13.98
N ALA A 888 21.38 -15.84 -15.06
CA ALA A 888 21.11 -16.82 -16.10
C ALA A 888 21.11 -18.26 -15.58
N ALA A 889 22.12 -18.62 -14.79
CA ALA A 889 22.26 -19.95 -14.20
C ALA A 889 21.09 -20.29 -13.25
N ASN A 890 20.64 -19.33 -12.44
CA ASN A 890 19.53 -19.52 -11.50
C ASN A 890 18.17 -19.58 -12.20
N THR A 891 17.95 -18.78 -13.26
CA THR A 891 16.70 -18.83 -14.04
C THR A 891 16.54 -20.18 -14.77
N PHE A 892 17.66 -20.82 -15.15
CA PHE A 892 17.63 -22.21 -15.62
C PHE A 892 17.13 -23.19 -14.55
N LEU A 893 17.56 -23.04 -13.29
CA LEU A 893 17.08 -23.87 -12.19
C LEU A 893 15.57 -23.72 -11.98
N ASP A 894 15.07 -22.48 -12.04
CA ASP A 894 13.64 -22.20 -11.91
C ASP A 894 12.84 -22.90 -13.02
N ALA A 895 13.31 -22.82 -14.26
CA ALA A 895 12.72 -23.54 -15.39
C ALA A 895 12.81 -25.07 -15.22
N LEU A 896 13.92 -25.60 -14.70
CA LEU A 896 14.07 -27.03 -14.44
C LEU A 896 13.07 -27.54 -13.38
N ALA A 897 12.83 -26.76 -12.32
CA ALA A 897 11.81 -27.11 -11.33
C ALA A 897 10.41 -27.18 -11.95
N GLN A 898 10.04 -26.18 -12.77
CA GLN A 898 8.77 -26.16 -13.50
C GLN A 898 8.65 -27.35 -14.47
N HIS A 899 9.73 -27.67 -15.18
CA HIS A 899 9.79 -28.82 -16.10
C HIS A 899 9.55 -30.15 -15.38
N ARG A 900 10.18 -30.36 -14.22
CA ARG A 900 9.98 -31.57 -13.40
C ARG A 900 8.54 -31.67 -12.90
N GLN A 901 7.98 -30.56 -12.42
CA GLN A 901 6.58 -30.51 -11.97
C GLN A 901 5.59 -30.85 -13.10
N ALA A 902 5.82 -30.34 -14.32
CA ALA A 902 5.00 -30.67 -15.48
C ALA A 902 5.07 -32.15 -15.90
N GLN A 903 6.08 -32.89 -15.44
CA GLN A 903 6.21 -34.34 -15.61
C GLN A 903 5.65 -35.14 -14.42
N GLY A 904 5.09 -34.47 -13.40
CA GLY A 904 4.63 -35.11 -12.17
C GLY A 904 5.75 -35.53 -11.22
N LEU A 905 6.99 -35.06 -11.45
CA LEU A 905 8.13 -35.30 -10.57
C LEU A 905 8.21 -34.19 -9.50
N PRO A 906 8.65 -34.50 -8.26
CA PRO A 906 8.83 -33.47 -7.26
C PRO A 906 9.95 -32.54 -7.67
N ALA A 907 9.71 -31.24 -7.48
CA ALA A 907 10.72 -30.20 -7.54
C ALA A 907 10.23 -28.91 -6.89
N VAL A 908 11.14 -28.17 -6.28
CA VAL A 908 10.93 -26.78 -5.87
C VAL A 908 12.22 -26.00 -6.12
N SER A 909 12.09 -24.79 -6.67
CA SER A 909 13.18 -23.84 -6.79
C SER A 909 12.94 -22.70 -5.80
N LEU A 910 13.95 -22.38 -4.98
CA LEU A 910 13.89 -21.33 -3.98
C LEU A 910 14.83 -20.20 -4.38
N ALA A 911 14.27 -19.07 -4.81
CA ALA A 911 15.02 -17.89 -5.22
C ALA A 911 15.44 -17.07 -3.97
N TRP A 912 16.54 -17.48 -3.34
CA TRP A 912 17.00 -16.85 -2.10
C TRP A 912 17.51 -15.41 -2.29
N GLY A 913 17.23 -14.55 -1.30
CA GLY A 913 17.83 -13.23 -1.15
C GLY A 913 19.25 -13.27 -0.57
N LEU A 914 19.71 -12.14 -0.03
CA LEU A 914 21.01 -12.05 0.64
C LEU A 914 20.97 -12.82 1.97
N TRP A 915 22.09 -13.44 2.36
CA TRP A 915 22.22 -14.17 3.63
C TRP A 915 23.19 -13.45 4.55
N ALA A 916 22.84 -13.32 5.84
CA ALA A 916 23.63 -12.59 6.85
C ALA A 916 25.02 -13.18 7.19
N GLN A 917 25.26 -14.47 6.96
CA GLN A 917 26.59 -15.05 7.15
C GLN A 917 27.43 -14.87 5.89
N ASP A 918 28.64 -14.32 6.04
CA ASP A 918 29.67 -14.33 5.00
C ASP A 918 29.96 -15.78 4.61
N SER A 919 29.31 -16.22 3.55
CA SER A 919 29.63 -17.49 2.91
C SER A 919 30.94 -17.32 2.14
N GLY A 920 31.63 -18.43 1.85
CA GLY A 920 32.73 -18.38 0.87
C GLY A 920 32.30 -17.86 -0.52
N MET A 921 30.99 -17.75 -0.77
CA MET A 921 30.38 -17.14 -1.95
C MET A 921 30.08 -15.64 -1.79
N THR A 922 29.85 -15.08 -0.60
CA THR A 922 29.53 -13.65 -0.43
C THR A 922 30.69 -12.82 0.12
N GLY A 923 31.77 -13.46 0.58
CA GLY A 923 32.94 -12.79 1.15
C GLY A 923 33.79 -11.92 0.19
N HIS A 924 33.35 -11.72 -1.05
CA HIS A 924 33.98 -10.82 -2.03
C HIS A 924 33.08 -9.64 -2.44
N LEU A 925 31.86 -9.55 -1.91
CA LEU A 925 31.02 -8.36 -2.08
C LEU A 925 31.62 -7.22 -1.24
N ASP A 926 31.84 -6.07 -1.88
CA ASP A 926 32.34 -4.90 -1.17
C ASP A 926 31.20 -4.13 -0.47
N HIS A 927 31.57 -3.09 0.28
CA HIS A 927 30.63 -2.27 1.04
C HIS A 927 29.62 -1.53 0.12
N GLU A 928 29.96 -1.28 -1.15
CA GLU A 928 29.09 -0.61 -2.11
C GLU A 928 28.03 -1.56 -2.68
N ASP A 929 28.38 -2.84 -2.89
CA ASP A 929 27.44 -3.90 -3.29
C ASP A 929 26.39 -4.18 -2.20
N HIS A 930 26.80 -4.20 -0.94
CA HIS A 930 25.88 -4.32 0.22
C HIS A 930 24.94 -3.12 0.32
N ALA A 931 25.45 -1.89 0.15
CA ALA A 931 24.65 -0.68 0.18
C ALA A 931 23.70 -0.54 -1.02
N ARG A 932 24.00 -1.18 -2.16
CA ARG A 932 23.13 -1.22 -3.34
C ARG A 932 21.96 -2.18 -3.15
N LEU A 933 22.21 -3.39 -2.63
CA LEU A 933 21.16 -4.39 -2.34
C LEU A 933 20.15 -3.88 -1.29
N ASN A 934 20.65 -3.23 -0.23
CA ASN A 934 19.79 -2.60 0.79
C ASN A 934 18.88 -1.51 0.19
N ARG A 935 19.35 -0.73 -0.81
CA ARG A 935 18.52 0.28 -1.49
C ARG A 935 17.39 -0.31 -2.34
N THR A 936 17.50 -1.58 -2.74
CA THR A 936 16.43 -2.32 -3.44
C THR A 936 15.47 -3.03 -2.48
N GLY A 937 15.60 -2.82 -1.17
CA GLY A 937 14.75 -3.44 -0.14
C GLY A 937 15.13 -4.90 0.17
N ILE A 938 16.27 -5.38 -0.32
CA ILE A 938 16.79 -6.73 -0.04
C ILE A 938 17.81 -6.61 1.08
N THR A 939 17.39 -6.94 2.30
CA THR A 939 18.27 -6.99 3.49
C THR A 939 18.61 -8.44 3.84
N PRO A 940 19.84 -8.72 4.33
CA PRO A 940 20.27 -10.07 4.70
C PRO A 940 19.59 -10.71 5.92
#